data_AF-A0A7W0PKR3-F1
#
_entry.id   AF-A0A7W0PKR3-F1
#
_cell.length_a   1.000
_cell.length_b   1.000
_cell.length_c   1.000
_cell.angle_alpha   90.00
_cell.angle_beta   90.00
_cell.angle_gamma   90.00
#
_symmetry.space_group_name_H-M   'P 1'
#
loop_
_entity.id
_entity.type
_entity.pdbx_description
1 polymer ?
#
loop_
_entity_poly.entity_id
_entity_poly.type
_entity_poly.pdbx_seq_one_letter_code
_entity_poly.pdbx_strand_id
1 'polypeptide(L)'
;MRDDFPSGTVTFLFTDVEGSTRLLRELGAEGYAGALAEHRRVVREVCASQGGVEVDTQGDAFFFAFPTAPGALEAARATTEALHDGPVRVRIGLHTGTPLLTDEGYVGGDVHRAARIAASGNGGQVLVSASTSALVELELRDLGEHRFKDLSAAERVYQLGDGDFPPLRSLYWTNLPVPATPFVGRAGELTEVVELLFRHEVRLLTLTGPGGTGKTRLALQAAAETSDRYPDGIWWVPLAPLMDPAVVPAQIAQALGATGELCAHVSDKRLLLLLDNFEHLLDAAPGVASLLGACPNLEVLATSRELLRLQAEFAYAVPTLSDYDGAELFRSRALAAAGTLGADGSVGDLCRRLDNLPLALELAAARTRHLTPHQLLERVSQRLDLLRGGRDADPRQQTLRATIEWSHALLEAAERQLFARLSVFAGGCTLDAAEAVCDGDLDTVASLVDKSLLRKSGDRFWMLETIREFSSEQLDESGEAEKTRRRHAEFFLDHAPSLGFTIESIEDGAIQRHDIAVAELSNFRAAIDWGLRTDPELGLRIASALENFWVSYSPFDAERIFEELEERVGETASPELRALATRNRGNLSIMTGHLDAGLRLYEQSLELYREIGDEHGVAILEHRVGVNVYPLGEKERARRLLEQSLAKSKQHGFRVNEIMVTASLGSFDYRDGDIERGLEVLEQSAAAAREVGFKWWEANMRNALATYAIELGRFVEAEQHGRAELVLAHEMGDRRHAVQALGHLARLAVGRGDTTRAGRLWGALEAEELRGPVGQRPRMHAWGEEREAWAAIVLADPDEALERGRVEGRRYSLEQAVGEALADA
;
A
#
# COMPACT_ATOMS: atom_id res chain seq x y z
N MET A 1 -45.25 -14.97 -4.46
CA MET A 1 -44.69 -13.74 -3.85
C MET A 1 -45.47 -13.48 -2.56
N ARG A 2 -44.78 -13.33 -1.42
CA ARG A 2 -45.45 -12.89 -0.19
C ARG A 2 -45.79 -11.41 -0.33
N ASP A 3 -47.07 -11.05 -0.37
CA ASP A 3 -47.54 -9.67 -0.63
C ASP A 3 -47.16 -8.67 0.49
N ASP A 4 -46.63 -9.16 1.62
CA ASP A 4 -46.30 -8.35 2.79
C ASP A 4 -44.84 -7.84 2.80
N PHE A 5 -43.98 -8.25 1.85
CA PHE A 5 -42.57 -7.85 1.83
C PHE A 5 -42.33 -6.59 0.97
N PRO A 6 -41.61 -5.57 1.47
CA PRO A 6 -41.22 -4.41 0.68
C PRO A 6 -40.50 -4.80 -0.63
N SER A 7 -40.76 -4.11 -1.73
CA SER A 7 -40.10 -4.34 -3.03
C SER A 7 -39.62 -3.04 -3.66
N GLY A 8 -38.69 -3.11 -4.60
CA GLY A 8 -38.01 -1.94 -5.16
C GLY A 8 -36.81 -1.54 -4.29
N THR A 9 -36.77 -0.28 -3.84
CA THR A 9 -35.76 0.20 -2.89
C THR A 9 -36.16 -0.20 -1.48
N VAL A 10 -35.34 -1.01 -0.82
CA VAL A 10 -35.62 -1.59 0.51
C VAL A 10 -34.44 -1.30 1.43
N THR A 11 -34.74 -0.94 2.68
CA THR A 11 -33.72 -0.80 3.72
C THR A 11 -33.73 -2.03 4.62
N PHE A 12 -32.60 -2.71 4.70
CA PHE A 12 -32.40 -3.87 5.55
C PHE A 12 -31.79 -3.48 6.88
N LEU A 13 -32.30 -4.08 7.96
CA LEU A 13 -31.80 -3.94 9.32
C LEU A 13 -31.41 -5.33 9.82
N PHE A 14 -30.13 -5.48 10.15
CA PHE A 14 -29.59 -6.67 10.81
C PHE A 14 -29.20 -6.33 12.24
N THR A 15 -29.55 -7.20 13.18
CA THR A 15 -29.12 -7.09 14.57
C THR A 15 -28.36 -8.33 15.01
N ASP A 16 -27.42 -8.17 15.93
CA ASP A 16 -26.74 -9.27 16.60
C ASP A 16 -26.40 -8.89 18.06
N VAL A 17 -26.34 -9.86 18.96
CA VAL A 17 -26.01 -9.62 20.37
C VAL A 17 -24.52 -9.75 20.59
N GLU A 18 -23.89 -8.71 21.12
CA GLU A 18 -22.46 -8.78 21.41
C GLU A 18 -22.19 -9.70 22.62
N GLY A 19 -21.34 -10.71 22.41
CA GLY A 19 -20.86 -11.56 23.50
C GLY A 19 -21.93 -12.47 24.11
N SER A 20 -22.93 -12.90 23.34
CA SER A 20 -24.02 -13.80 23.76
C SER A 20 -23.56 -15.03 24.55
N THR A 21 -22.45 -15.65 24.14
CA THR A 21 -21.85 -16.81 24.83
C THR A 21 -21.24 -16.46 26.19
N ARG A 22 -20.75 -15.23 26.37
CA ARG A 22 -20.25 -14.71 27.66
C ARG A 22 -21.43 -14.39 28.57
N LEU A 23 -22.45 -13.70 28.05
CA LEU A 23 -23.69 -13.37 28.77
C LEU A 23 -24.38 -14.62 29.33
N LEU A 24 -24.43 -15.71 28.56
CA LEU A 24 -24.97 -16.99 29.01
C LEU A 24 -24.21 -17.57 30.22
N ARG A 25 -22.88 -17.37 30.29
CA ARG A 25 -22.06 -17.82 31.43
C ARG A 25 -22.25 -16.94 32.66
N GLU A 26 -22.38 -15.64 32.46
CA GLU A 26 -22.49 -14.65 33.55
C GLU A 26 -23.89 -14.64 34.19
N LEU A 27 -24.95 -14.72 33.38
CA LEU A 27 -26.34 -14.68 33.86
C LEU A 27 -26.92 -16.06 34.19
N GLY A 28 -26.24 -17.13 33.77
CA GLY A 28 -26.78 -18.49 33.78
C GLY A 28 -27.93 -18.68 32.79
N ALA A 29 -28.37 -19.93 32.60
CA ALA A 29 -29.35 -20.28 31.57
C ALA A 29 -30.71 -19.59 31.74
N GLU A 30 -31.24 -19.50 32.97
CA GLU A 30 -32.53 -18.87 33.24
C GLU A 30 -32.48 -17.35 33.12
N GLY A 31 -31.42 -16.71 33.65
CA GLY A 31 -31.21 -15.26 33.54
C GLY A 31 -30.99 -14.81 32.10
N TYR A 32 -30.21 -15.59 31.33
CA TYR A 32 -30.02 -15.34 29.90
C TYR A 32 -31.31 -15.52 29.10
N ALA A 33 -32.12 -16.54 29.40
CA ALA A 33 -33.41 -16.74 28.74
C ALA A 33 -34.38 -15.56 28.97
N GLY A 34 -34.42 -15.02 30.19
CA GLY A 34 -35.21 -13.82 30.50
C GLY A 34 -34.73 -12.57 29.76
N ALA A 35 -33.42 -12.33 29.76
CA ALA A 35 -32.82 -11.20 29.05
C ALA A 35 -33.03 -11.29 27.53
N LEU A 36 -32.92 -12.49 26.95
CA LEU A 36 -33.16 -12.73 25.53
C LEU A 36 -34.65 -12.60 25.17
N ALA A 37 -35.57 -13.01 26.04
CA ALA A 37 -37.00 -12.83 25.83
C ALA A 37 -37.38 -11.34 25.77
N GLU A 38 -36.83 -10.53 26.68
CA GLU A 38 -37.05 -9.08 26.68
C GLU A 38 -36.42 -8.41 25.45
N HIS A 39 -35.19 -8.76 25.10
CA HIS A 39 -34.55 -8.30 23.87
C HIS A 39 -35.41 -8.58 22.62
N ARG A 40 -35.88 -9.83 22.45
CA ARG A 40 -36.74 -10.21 21.32
C ARG A 40 -38.07 -9.46 21.30
N ARG A 41 -38.66 -9.20 22.47
CA ARG A 41 -39.89 -8.42 22.61
C ARG A 41 -39.69 -6.99 22.12
N VAL A 42 -38.63 -6.33 22.61
CA VAL A 42 -38.30 -4.94 22.26
C VAL A 42 -38.01 -4.79 20.76
N VAL A 43 -37.12 -5.62 20.21
CA VAL A 43 -36.75 -5.53 18.77
C VAL A 43 -37.99 -5.68 17.88
N ARG A 44 -38.86 -6.67 18.16
CA ARG A 44 -40.08 -6.88 17.37
C ARG A 44 -41.06 -5.74 17.48
N GLU A 45 -41.33 -5.26 18.69
CA GLU A 45 -42.28 -4.18 18.94
C GLU A 45 -41.83 -2.88 18.26
N VAL A 46 -40.56 -2.52 18.44
CA VAL A 46 -39.97 -1.31 17.85
C VAL A 46 -39.93 -1.40 16.34
N CYS A 47 -39.38 -2.47 15.76
CA CYS A 47 -39.31 -2.62 14.30
C CYS A 47 -40.69 -2.64 13.65
N ALA A 48 -41.66 -3.35 14.22
CA ALA A 48 -43.03 -3.38 13.68
C ALA A 48 -43.72 -2.01 13.76
N SER A 49 -43.51 -1.25 14.85
CA SER A 49 -44.07 0.10 15.01
C SER A 49 -43.60 1.10 13.97
N GLN A 50 -42.41 0.86 13.39
CA GLN A 50 -41.80 1.68 12.34
C GLN A 50 -41.98 1.09 10.92
N GLY A 51 -42.90 0.14 10.76
CA GLY A 51 -43.24 -0.46 9.46
C GLY A 51 -42.24 -1.50 8.95
N GLY A 52 -41.40 -2.04 9.83
CA GLY A 52 -40.47 -3.14 9.54
C GLY A 52 -41.17 -4.49 9.51
N VAL A 53 -40.77 -5.34 8.57
CA VAL A 53 -41.26 -6.71 8.43
C VAL A 53 -40.13 -7.68 8.75
N GLU A 54 -40.36 -8.59 9.70
CA GLU A 54 -39.39 -9.64 10.07
C GLU A 54 -39.23 -10.61 8.89
N VAL A 55 -38.02 -10.72 8.35
CA VAL A 55 -37.69 -11.59 7.21
C VAL A 55 -37.20 -12.94 7.72
N ASP A 56 -36.22 -12.92 8.63
CA ASP A 56 -35.67 -14.12 9.27
C ASP A 56 -35.14 -13.79 10.68
N THR A 57 -35.02 -14.83 11.52
CA THR A 57 -34.47 -14.76 12.87
C THR A 57 -33.64 -16.01 13.14
N GLN A 58 -32.35 -15.84 13.44
CA GLN A 58 -31.41 -16.93 13.74
C GLN A 58 -30.80 -16.73 15.12
N GLY A 59 -31.23 -17.54 16.10
CA GLY A 59 -30.76 -17.43 17.47
C GLY A 59 -31.19 -16.11 18.13
N ASP A 60 -30.23 -15.22 18.37
CA ASP A 60 -30.37 -13.88 18.94
C ASP A 60 -30.20 -12.75 17.89
N ALA A 61 -29.94 -13.11 16.63
CA ALA A 61 -29.89 -12.18 15.52
C ALA A 61 -31.23 -12.06 14.79
N PHE A 62 -31.57 -10.84 14.37
CA PHE A 62 -32.78 -10.54 13.60
C PHE A 62 -32.45 -9.91 12.25
N PHE A 63 -33.27 -10.22 11.25
CA PHE A 63 -33.26 -9.61 9.93
C PHE A 63 -34.64 -9.00 9.63
N PHE A 64 -34.69 -7.68 9.50
CA PHE A 64 -35.89 -6.92 9.12
C PHE A 64 -35.71 -6.21 7.78
N ALA A 65 -36.81 -6.05 7.04
CA ALA A 65 -36.91 -5.23 5.85
C ALA A 65 -37.89 -4.08 6.07
N PHE A 66 -37.49 -2.87 5.66
CA PHE A 66 -38.27 -1.65 5.78
C PHE A 66 -38.52 -1.04 4.40
N PRO A 67 -39.71 -0.44 4.18
CA PRO A 67 -40.00 0.27 2.93
C PRO A 67 -39.25 1.61 2.81
N THR A 68 -38.69 2.15 3.91
CA THR A 68 -37.98 3.44 3.91
C THR A 68 -36.79 3.43 4.87
N ALA A 69 -35.72 4.15 4.49
CA ALA A 69 -34.52 4.32 5.32
C ALA A 69 -34.79 5.07 6.65
N PRO A 70 -35.58 6.16 6.69
CA PRO A 70 -35.93 6.83 7.95
C PRO A 70 -36.61 5.90 8.96
N GLY A 71 -37.54 5.03 8.53
CA GLY A 71 -38.22 4.08 9.41
C GLY A 71 -37.27 3.06 10.02
N ALA A 72 -36.33 2.53 9.21
CA ALA A 72 -35.32 1.59 9.70
C ALA A 72 -34.36 2.24 10.70
N LEU A 73 -33.96 3.49 10.46
CA LEU A 73 -33.05 4.23 11.33
C LEU A 73 -33.70 4.57 12.68
N GLU A 74 -34.96 4.99 12.66
CA GLU A 74 -35.73 5.25 13.88
C GLU A 74 -35.96 3.95 14.69
N ALA A 75 -36.22 2.83 14.00
CA ALA A 75 -36.31 1.53 14.66
C ALA A 75 -34.97 1.13 15.33
N ALA A 76 -33.85 1.35 14.66
CA ALA A 76 -32.53 1.07 15.22
C ALA A 76 -32.24 1.93 16.45
N ARG A 77 -32.54 3.24 16.38
CA ARG A 77 -32.41 4.19 17.49
C ARG A 77 -33.24 3.81 18.71
N ALA A 78 -34.54 3.57 18.51
CA ALA A 78 -35.45 3.20 19.58
C ALA A 78 -35.08 1.84 20.19
N THR A 79 -34.53 0.91 19.39
CA THR A 79 -34.03 -0.39 19.88
C THR A 79 -32.82 -0.22 20.79
N THR A 80 -31.82 0.58 20.40
CA THR A 80 -30.63 0.79 21.22
C THR A 80 -30.94 1.59 22.48
N GLU A 81 -31.82 2.60 22.41
CA GLU A 81 -32.30 3.35 23.57
C GLU A 81 -33.06 2.44 24.56
N ALA A 82 -34.00 1.63 24.08
CA ALA A 82 -34.80 0.75 24.95
C ALA A 82 -33.98 -0.35 25.64
N LEU A 83 -32.88 -0.80 25.02
CA LEU A 83 -32.00 -1.83 25.55
C LEU A 83 -30.79 -1.27 26.31
N HIS A 84 -30.63 0.05 26.37
CA HIS A 84 -29.46 0.71 26.93
C HIS A 84 -29.13 0.29 28.38
N ASP A 85 -30.14 0.18 29.23
CA ASP A 85 -29.95 -0.14 30.66
C ASP A 85 -29.96 -1.65 30.93
N GLY A 86 -30.19 -2.46 29.90
CA GLY A 86 -30.24 -3.91 29.99
C GLY A 86 -28.86 -4.58 29.90
N PRO A 87 -28.76 -5.87 30.27
CA PRO A 87 -27.52 -6.64 30.14
C PRO A 87 -27.19 -7.00 28.68
N VAL A 88 -28.14 -6.88 27.75
CA VAL A 88 -27.97 -7.23 26.34
C VAL A 88 -27.59 -5.99 25.55
N ARG A 89 -26.38 -5.99 24.96
CA ARG A 89 -25.93 -4.95 24.04
C ARG A 89 -26.04 -5.46 22.61
N VAL A 90 -26.78 -4.73 21.78
CA VAL A 90 -27.09 -5.11 20.40
C VAL A 90 -26.30 -4.24 19.44
N ARG A 91 -25.66 -4.85 18.46
CA ARG A 91 -25.07 -4.15 17.31
C ARG A 91 -26.04 -4.21 16.14
N ILE A 92 -26.24 -3.07 15.47
CA ILE A 92 -27.22 -2.94 14.39
C ILE A 92 -26.53 -2.41 13.14
N GLY A 93 -26.82 -3.00 11.98
CA GLY A 93 -26.35 -2.52 10.67
C GLY A 93 -27.51 -2.28 9.71
N LEU A 94 -27.43 -1.16 9.00
CA LEU A 94 -28.44 -0.69 8.05
C LEU A 94 -27.84 -0.56 6.64
N HIS A 95 -28.53 -1.12 5.65
CA HIS A 95 -28.17 -0.95 4.24
C HIS A 95 -29.40 -0.83 3.35
N THR A 96 -29.37 0.11 2.41
CA THR A 96 -30.43 0.34 1.43
C THR A 96 -29.98 -0.07 0.05
N GLY A 97 -30.78 -0.90 -0.61
CA GLY A 97 -30.48 -1.47 -1.92
C GLY A 97 -31.74 -1.82 -2.72
N THR A 98 -31.55 -2.57 -3.81
CA THR A 98 -32.63 -3.02 -4.71
C THR A 98 -32.55 -4.54 -4.90
N PRO A 99 -32.85 -5.33 -3.85
CA PRO A 99 -32.71 -6.78 -3.85
C PRO A 99 -33.72 -7.46 -4.78
N LEU A 100 -33.40 -8.67 -5.26
CA LEU A 100 -34.39 -9.51 -5.93
C LEU A 100 -35.26 -10.20 -4.88
N LEU A 101 -36.56 -9.93 -4.90
CA LEU A 101 -37.54 -10.64 -4.07
C LEU A 101 -38.00 -11.92 -4.78
N THR A 102 -37.82 -13.06 -4.12
CA THR A 102 -38.26 -14.39 -4.60
C THR A 102 -39.36 -14.95 -3.68
N ASP A 103 -39.90 -16.12 -4.01
CA ASP A 103 -40.86 -16.81 -3.14
C ASP A 103 -40.25 -17.28 -1.80
N GLU A 104 -38.92 -17.38 -1.73
CA GLU A 104 -38.15 -17.79 -0.53
C GLU A 104 -37.59 -16.60 0.26
N GLY A 105 -37.73 -15.36 -0.22
CA GLY A 105 -37.23 -14.14 0.42
C GLY A 105 -36.33 -13.30 -0.48
N TYR A 106 -35.52 -12.42 0.12
CA TYR A 106 -34.60 -11.54 -0.60
C TYR A 106 -33.31 -12.25 -0.99
N VAL A 107 -32.91 -12.08 -2.25
CA VAL A 107 -31.66 -12.62 -2.81
C VAL A 107 -30.88 -11.47 -3.44
N GLY A 108 -29.58 -11.36 -3.12
CA GLY A 108 -28.69 -10.36 -3.71
C GLY A 108 -27.62 -9.88 -2.73
N GLY A 109 -26.62 -9.16 -3.28
CA GLY A 109 -25.49 -8.64 -2.51
C GLY A 109 -25.89 -7.65 -1.39
N ASP A 110 -27.04 -7.00 -1.53
CA ASP A 110 -27.53 -6.01 -0.56
C ASP A 110 -27.83 -6.63 0.82
N VAL A 111 -28.34 -7.87 0.85
CA VAL A 111 -28.60 -8.60 2.10
C VAL A 111 -27.28 -8.90 2.82
N HIS A 112 -26.28 -9.38 2.08
CA HIS A 112 -24.97 -9.69 2.64
C HIS A 112 -24.27 -8.42 3.12
N ARG A 113 -24.40 -7.30 2.40
CA ARG A 113 -23.82 -6.01 2.78
C ARG A 113 -24.39 -5.51 4.12
N ALA A 114 -25.71 -5.55 4.29
CA ALA A 114 -26.37 -5.17 5.54
C ALA A 114 -25.87 -6.00 6.74
N ALA A 115 -25.78 -7.32 6.56
CA ALA A 115 -25.30 -8.24 7.59
C ALA A 115 -23.82 -8.00 7.95
N ARG A 116 -22.95 -7.71 6.96
CA ARG A 116 -21.53 -7.42 7.18
C ARG A 116 -21.31 -6.10 7.92
N ILE A 117 -22.08 -5.07 7.58
CA ILE A 117 -22.05 -3.80 8.32
C ILE A 117 -22.43 -4.04 9.78
N ALA A 118 -23.51 -4.77 10.06
CA ALA A 118 -23.92 -5.10 11.43
C ALA A 118 -22.84 -5.87 12.20
N ALA A 119 -22.25 -6.89 11.57
CA ALA A 119 -21.24 -7.75 12.18
C ALA A 119 -19.92 -7.02 12.50
N SER A 120 -19.65 -5.89 11.83
CA SER A 120 -18.44 -5.09 12.06
C SER A 120 -18.50 -4.21 13.30
N GLY A 121 -19.71 -3.93 13.79
CA GLY A 121 -19.98 -3.02 14.91
C GLY A 121 -19.83 -3.65 16.30
N ASN A 122 -19.87 -2.78 17.30
CA ASN A 122 -19.79 -3.08 18.72
C ASN A 122 -21.18 -3.04 19.38
N GLY A 123 -21.35 -3.64 20.56
CA GLY A 123 -22.63 -3.65 21.26
C GLY A 123 -23.11 -2.23 21.62
N GLY A 124 -24.35 -1.91 21.25
CA GLY A 124 -24.95 -0.59 21.40
C GLY A 124 -24.74 0.34 20.21
N GLN A 125 -23.96 -0.08 19.20
CA GLN A 125 -23.64 0.72 18.02
C GLN A 125 -24.64 0.48 16.88
N VAL A 126 -25.02 1.54 16.18
CA VAL A 126 -25.82 1.50 14.96
C VAL A 126 -24.98 2.02 13.79
N LEU A 127 -24.77 1.17 12.79
CA LEU A 127 -23.96 1.44 11.62
C LEU A 127 -24.81 1.52 10.36
N VAL A 128 -24.43 2.43 9.46
CA VAL A 128 -25.24 2.84 8.31
C VAL A 128 -24.36 2.87 7.06
N SER A 129 -24.82 2.23 5.98
CA SER A 129 -24.17 2.30 4.66
C SER A 129 -24.26 3.69 4.03
N ALA A 130 -23.38 3.99 3.07
CA ALA A 130 -23.45 5.24 2.31
C ALA A 130 -24.79 5.42 1.58
N SER A 131 -25.34 4.32 1.04
CA SER A 131 -26.65 4.33 0.37
C SER A 131 -27.82 4.65 1.30
N THR A 132 -27.73 4.27 2.58
CA THR A 132 -28.76 4.59 3.57
C THR A 132 -28.60 6.01 4.09
N SER A 133 -27.36 6.44 4.33
CA SER A 133 -27.00 7.81 4.71
C SER A 133 -27.53 8.84 3.70
N ALA A 134 -27.38 8.55 2.39
CA ALA A 134 -27.87 9.43 1.32
C ALA A 134 -29.39 9.62 1.27
N LEU A 135 -30.17 8.81 2.01
CA LEU A 135 -31.63 8.82 2.03
C LEU A 135 -32.21 9.37 3.34
N VAL A 136 -31.37 9.88 4.25
CA VAL A 136 -31.79 10.45 5.53
C VAL A 136 -31.21 11.85 5.73
N GLU A 137 -32.01 12.77 6.28
CA GLU A 137 -31.59 14.15 6.60
C GLU A 137 -31.11 14.26 8.07
N LEU A 138 -30.38 13.25 8.55
CA LEU A 138 -29.87 13.19 9.92
C LEU A 138 -28.35 13.29 9.93
N GLU A 139 -27.81 13.93 10.96
CA GLU A 139 -26.37 14.01 11.18
C GLU A 139 -25.86 12.62 11.61
N LEU A 140 -24.96 12.06 10.80
CA LEU A 140 -24.32 10.78 11.05
C LEU A 140 -22.81 10.98 11.11
N ARG A 141 -22.15 10.38 12.11
CA ARG A 141 -20.69 10.44 12.24
C ARG A 141 -20.05 9.56 11.19
N ASP A 142 -19.24 10.16 10.31
CA ASP A 142 -18.51 9.42 9.28
C ASP A 142 -17.35 8.65 9.92
N LEU A 143 -17.31 7.32 9.68
CA LEU A 143 -16.25 6.45 10.18
C LEU A 143 -15.21 6.11 9.09
N GLY A 144 -15.38 6.59 7.86
CA GLY A 144 -14.47 6.36 6.74
C GLY A 144 -14.82 5.12 5.90
N GLU A 145 -13.88 4.68 5.06
CA GLU A 145 -14.07 3.60 4.08
C GLU A 145 -13.62 2.22 4.56
N HIS A 146 -14.56 1.35 4.90
CA HIS A 146 -14.30 0.01 5.42
C HIS A 146 -14.38 -1.06 4.35
N ARG A 147 -13.39 -1.95 4.31
CA ARG A 147 -13.45 -3.20 3.55
C ARG A 147 -14.02 -4.31 4.43
N PHE A 148 -15.03 -5.02 3.93
CA PHE A 148 -15.68 -6.11 4.65
C PHE A 148 -15.53 -7.43 3.91
N LYS A 149 -15.55 -8.53 4.66
CA LYS A 149 -15.50 -9.89 4.10
C LYS A 149 -16.58 -10.09 3.04
N ASP A 150 -16.19 -10.63 1.88
CA ASP A 150 -17.03 -10.93 0.70
C ASP A 150 -17.63 -9.71 -0.03
N LEU A 151 -17.22 -8.48 0.33
CA LEU A 151 -17.53 -7.28 -0.44
C LEU A 151 -16.30 -6.86 -1.25
N SER A 152 -16.44 -6.79 -2.58
CA SER A 152 -15.34 -6.50 -3.49
C SER A 152 -14.89 -5.04 -3.50
N ALA A 153 -15.69 -4.12 -2.94
CA ALA A 153 -15.41 -2.70 -2.87
C ALA A 153 -15.41 -2.22 -1.41
N ALA A 154 -14.63 -1.18 -1.12
CA ALA A 154 -14.72 -0.48 0.15
C ALA A 154 -16.11 0.18 0.29
N GLU A 155 -16.66 0.16 1.50
CA GLU A 155 -17.94 0.73 1.86
C GLU A 155 -17.70 1.86 2.86
N ARG A 156 -18.15 3.07 2.55
CA ARG A 156 -18.11 4.17 3.52
C ARG A 156 -19.19 3.95 4.57
N VAL A 157 -18.80 3.89 5.84
CA VAL A 157 -19.71 3.57 6.95
C VAL A 157 -19.90 4.77 7.84
N TYR A 158 -21.14 4.98 8.25
CA TYR A 158 -21.54 6.04 9.16
C TYR A 158 -22.10 5.44 10.44
N GLN A 159 -22.04 6.20 11.53
CA GLN A 159 -22.63 5.86 12.80
C GLN A 159 -23.80 6.81 13.13
N LEU A 160 -24.86 6.24 13.69
CA LEU A 160 -25.93 7.02 14.29
C LEU A 160 -25.57 7.40 15.74
N GLY A 161 -25.56 8.71 16.02
CA GLY A 161 -25.28 9.28 17.35
C GLY A 161 -23.79 9.40 17.68
N ASP A 162 -23.50 10.13 18.76
CA ASP A 162 -22.15 10.59 19.12
C ASP A 162 -21.41 9.66 20.09
N GLY A 163 -21.85 8.41 20.23
CA GLY A 163 -21.18 7.44 21.10
C GLY A 163 -19.76 7.13 20.63
N ASP A 164 -18.82 6.99 21.56
CA ASP A 164 -17.47 6.53 21.26
C ASP A 164 -17.39 5.01 21.37
N PHE A 165 -17.00 4.36 20.28
CA PHE A 165 -16.86 2.91 20.17
C PHE A 165 -15.47 2.53 19.68
N PRO A 166 -14.97 1.32 20.00
CA PRO A 166 -13.76 0.78 19.38
C PRO A 166 -13.84 0.76 17.84
N PRO A 167 -12.70 0.79 17.13
CA PRO A 167 -12.67 0.71 15.67
C PRO A 167 -13.45 -0.48 15.11
N LEU A 168 -14.06 -0.30 13.93
CA LEU A 168 -14.85 -1.36 13.30
C LEU A 168 -13.99 -2.57 12.93
N ARG A 169 -14.55 -3.77 13.13
CA ARG A 169 -13.92 -5.02 12.70
C ARG A 169 -14.04 -5.15 11.19
N SER A 170 -13.04 -4.61 10.50
CA SER A 170 -12.98 -4.44 9.04
C SER A 170 -11.54 -4.57 8.56
N LEU A 171 -11.35 -4.84 7.27
CA LEU A 171 -10.05 -5.06 6.62
C LEU A 171 -9.30 -3.72 6.44
N TYR A 172 -8.82 -3.10 7.52
CA TYR A 172 -8.06 -1.84 7.45
C TYR A 172 -6.53 -2.00 7.52
N TRP A 173 -6.02 -3.13 8.00
CA TRP A 173 -4.58 -3.39 8.17
C TRP A 173 -4.01 -4.25 7.07
N THR A 174 -4.25 -3.83 5.82
CA THR A 174 -3.80 -4.62 4.69
C THR A 174 -3.55 -3.81 3.44
N ASN A 175 -2.53 -4.23 2.70
CA ASN A 175 -2.26 -3.82 1.33
C ASN A 175 -2.72 -4.87 0.30
N LEU A 176 -3.62 -5.81 0.68
CA LEU A 176 -4.13 -6.82 -0.25
C LEU A 176 -4.77 -6.13 -1.49
N PRO A 177 -4.36 -6.50 -2.71
CA PRO A 177 -4.90 -5.94 -3.94
C PRO A 177 -6.36 -6.35 -4.14
N VAL A 178 -7.18 -5.43 -4.68
CA VAL A 178 -8.57 -5.73 -5.07
C VAL A 178 -8.56 -6.35 -6.47
N PRO A 179 -8.98 -7.61 -6.63
CA PRO A 179 -9.00 -8.23 -7.94
C PRO A 179 -10.15 -7.69 -8.79
N ALA A 180 -9.87 -7.31 -10.04
CA ALA A 180 -10.86 -6.75 -10.97
C ALA A 180 -11.95 -7.75 -11.43
N THR A 181 -11.81 -9.04 -11.10
CA THR A 181 -12.76 -10.09 -11.49
C THR A 181 -13.16 -10.93 -10.29
N PRO A 182 -14.40 -11.49 -10.26
CA PRO A 182 -14.82 -12.38 -9.19
C PRO A 182 -13.93 -13.62 -9.07
N PHE A 183 -13.79 -14.11 -7.84
CA PHE A 183 -13.23 -15.43 -7.55
C PHE A 183 -14.29 -16.49 -7.91
N VAL A 184 -13.95 -17.44 -8.78
CA VAL A 184 -14.88 -18.43 -9.35
C VAL A 184 -14.32 -19.83 -9.12
N GLY A 185 -15.16 -20.71 -8.57
CA GLY A 185 -14.77 -22.06 -8.15
C GLY A 185 -13.86 -22.08 -6.92
N ARG A 186 -13.36 -23.27 -6.56
CA ARG A 186 -12.40 -23.53 -5.47
C ARG A 186 -12.90 -23.34 -4.04
N ALA A 187 -14.20 -23.50 -3.80
CA ALA A 187 -14.75 -23.38 -2.44
C ALA A 187 -14.15 -24.42 -1.49
N GLY A 188 -13.87 -25.63 -1.98
CA GLY A 188 -13.22 -26.69 -1.20
C GLY A 188 -11.78 -26.35 -0.86
N GLU A 189 -10.95 -26.03 -1.85
CA GLU A 189 -9.54 -25.68 -1.65
C GLU A 189 -9.37 -24.44 -0.77
N LEU A 190 -10.26 -23.45 -0.93
CA LEU A 190 -10.28 -22.26 -0.08
C LEU A 190 -10.57 -22.63 1.38
N THR A 191 -11.58 -23.47 1.62
CA THR A 191 -11.89 -23.98 2.96
C THR A 191 -10.69 -24.72 3.56
N GLU A 192 -10.04 -25.59 2.79
CA GLU A 192 -8.86 -26.33 3.25
C GLU A 192 -7.68 -25.43 3.61
N VAL A 193 -7.35 -24.44 2.76
CA VAL A 193 -6.26 -23.48 3.02
C VAL A 193 -6.58 -22.62 4.25
N VAL A 194 -7.82 -22.15 4.36
CA VAL A 194 -8.28 -21.39 5.53
C VAL A 194 -8.16 -22.25 6.79
N GLU A 195 -8.64 -23.50 6.77
CA GLU A 195 -8.51 -24.44 7.89
C GLU A 195 -7.05 -24.68 8.29
N LEU A 196 -6.13 -24.78 7.32
CA LEU A 196 -4.70 -24.90 7.60
C LEU A 196 -4.15 -23.65 8.31
N LEU A 197 -4.51 -22.45 7.85
CA LEU A 197 -4.14 -21.19 8.52
C LEU A 197 -4.74 -21.08 9.93
N PHE A 198 -5.86 -21.74 10.20
CA PHE A 198 -6.43 -21.78 11.56
C PHE A 198 -5.64 -22.65 12.54
N ARG A 199 -4.83 -23.61 12.07
CA ARG A 199 -4.07 -24.52 12.94
C ARG A 199 -2.85 -23.83 13.54
N HIS A 200 -2.77 -23.81 14.88
CA HIS A 200 -1.67 -23.15 15.61
C HIS A 200 -0.26 -23.70 15.32
N GLU A 201 -0.16 -24.94 14.86
CA GLU A 201 1.13 -25.57 14.49
C GLU A 201 1.62 -25.17 13.08
N VAL A 202 0.77 -24.57 12.26
CA VAL A 202 1.09 -24.16 10.89
C VAL A 202 1.48 -22.68 10.88
N ARG A 203 2.80 -22.42 10.94
CA ARG A 203 3.35 -21.05 10.91
C ARG A 203 3.92 -20.64 9.56
N LEU A 204 4.21 -21.61 8.71
CA LEU A 204 4.62 -21.42 7.32
C LEU A 204 3.77 -22.33 6.45
N LEU A 205 2.89 -21.75 5.65
CA LEU A 205 2.09 -22.45 4.65
C LEU A 205 2.55 -22.02 3.26
N THR A 206 3.06 -22.96 2.47
CA THR A 206 3.44 -22.71 1.07
C THR A 206 2.39 -23.33 0.16
N LEU A 207 1.69 -22.48 -0.60
CA LEU A 207 0.88 -22.91 -1.73
C LEU A 207 1.82 -23.24 -2.89
N THR A 208 1.91 -24.52 -3.22
CA THR A 208 2.77 -25.03 -4.30
C THR A 208 1.96 -25.43 -5.51
N GLY A 209 2.57 -25.34 -6.68
CA GLY A 209 1.95 -25.79 -7.93
C GLY A 209 2.49 -25.07 -9.15
N PRO A 210 2.28 -25.62 -10.35
CA PRO A 210 2.78 -25.03 -11.59
C PRO A 210 2.22 -23.61 -11.82
N GLY A 211 2.87 -22.85 -12.70
CA GLY A 211 2.39 -21.54 -13.13
C GLY A 211 0.94 -21.62 -13.64
N GLY A 212 0.17 -20.54 -13.46
CA GLY A 212 -1.21 -20.44 -13.96
C GLY A 212 -2.28 -21.28 -13.25
N THR A 213 -1.93 -22.00 -12.17
CA THR A 213 -2.87 -22.75 -11.32
C THR A 213 -3.73 -21.88 -10.40
N GLY A 214 -3.45 -20.57 -10.30
CA GLY A 214 -4.23 -19.65 -9.47
C GLY A 214 -3.79 -19.56 -8.01
N LYS A 215 -2.56 -19.96 -7.67
CA LYS A 215 -2.00 -19.89 -6.29
C LYS A 215 -2.16 -18.51 -5.67
N THR A 216 -1.74 -17.46 -6.38
CA THR A 216 -1.87 -16.05 -5.93
C THR A 216 -3.32 -15.68 -5.65
N ARG A 217 -4.26 -16.05 -6.53
CA ARG A 217 -5.70 -15.75 -6.35
C ARG A 217 -6.28 -16.48 -5.14
N LEU A 218 -5.92 -17.75 -4.95
CA LEU A 218 -6.33 -18.54 -3.80
C LEU A 218 -5.73 -18.00 -2.50
N ALA A 219 -4.44 -17.63 -2.50
CA ALA A 219 -3.76 -17.09 -1.33
C ALA A 219 -4.34 -15.73 -0.90
N LEU A 220 -4.58 -14.83 -1.85
CA LEU A 220 -5.22 -13.54 -1.60
C LEU A 220 -6.63 -13.71 -1.00
N GLN A 221 -7.42 -14.64 -1.55
CA GLN A 221 -8.76 -14.93 -1.05
C GLN A 221 -8.70 -15.55 0.36
N ALA A 222 -7.84 -16.54 0.59
CA ALA A 222 -7.68 -17.18 1.91
C ALA A 222 -7.17 -16.20 2.97
N ALA A 223 -6.23 -15.32 2.60
CA ALA A 223 -5.75 -14.26 3.47
C ALA A 223 -6.89 -13.29 3.82
N ALA A 224 -7.66 -12.84 2.84
CA ALA A 224 -8.83 -11.99 3.09
C ALA A 224 -9.89 -12.67 3.99
N GLU A 225 -10.12 -13.98 3.85
CA GLU A 225 -11.09 -14.72 4.67
C GLU A 225 -10.66 -14.96 6.12
N THR A 226 -9.36 -14.85 6.40
CA THR A 226 -8.74 -15.08 7.72
C THR A 226 -8.38 -13.80 8.46
N SER A 227 -8.81 -12.63 7.98
CA SER A 227 -8.47 -11.32 8.55
C SER A 227 -8.70 -11.17 10.05
N ASP A 228 -9.79 -11.76 10.56
CA ASP A 228 -10.16 -11.66 11.98
C ASP A 228 -9.13 -12.32 12.91
N ARG A 229 -8.23 -13.17 12.37
CA ARG A 229 -7.17 -13.84 13.10
C ARG A 229 -5.95 -12.95 13.32
N TYR A 230 -5.74 -11.96 12.48
CA TYR A 230 -4.51 -11.16 12.41
C TYR A 230 -4.79 -9.70 12.78
N PRO A 231 -4.92 -9.38 14.08
CA PRO A 231 -5.21 -8.02 14.53
C PRO A 231 -4.12 -7.01 14.15
N ASP A 232 -2.89 -7.48 13.90
CA ASP A 232 -1.75 -6.65 13.47
C ASP A 232 -1.58 -6.64 11.93
N GLY A 233 -2.57 -7.20 11.21
CA GLY A 233 -2.71 -7.02 9.76
C GLY A 233 -2.28 -8.20 8.89
N ILE A 234 -2.57 -8.06 7.60
CA ILE A 234 -2.22 -8.98 6.53
C ILE A 234 -1.46 -8.19 5.46
N TRP A 235 -0.25 -8.64 5.12
CA TRP A 235 0.63 -7.87 4.26
C TRP A 235 1.06 -8.70 3.05
N TRP A 236 0.62 -8.28 1.88
CA TRP A 236 1.05 -8.79 0.59
C TRP A 236 2.40 -8.20 0.20
N VAL A 237 3.33 -9.10 -0.14
CA VAL A 237 4.67 -8.77 -0.58
C VAL A 237 4.85 -9.36 -1.98
N PRO A 238 4.66 -8.58 -3.06
CA PRO A 238 4.89 -9.05 -4.41
C PRO A 238 6.40 -9.18 -4.66
N LEU A 239 6.89 -10.41 -4.90
CA LEU A 239 8.31 -10.66 -5.15
C LEU A 239 8.64 -10.82 -6.64
N ALA A 240 7.63 -10.97 -7.50
CA ALA A 240 7.81 -11.08 -8.95
C ALA A 240 8.70 -9.99 -9.59
N PRO A 241 8.64 -8.71 -9.18
CA PRO A 241 9.50 -7.68 -9.77
C PRO A 241 10.97 -7.73 -9.34
N LEU A 242 11.32 -8.51 -8.30
CA LEU A 242 12.66 -8.55 -7.74
C LEU A 242 13.52 -9.61 -8.43
N MET A 243 14.81 -9.31 -8.60
CA MET A 243 15.79 -10.25 -9.18
C MET A 243 16.84 -10.72 -8.17
N ASP A 244 17.06 -9.95 -7.10
CA ASP A 244 18.11 -10.21 -6.10
C ASP A 244 17.48 -10.69 -4.77
N PRO A 245 17.79 -11.92 -4.31
CA PRO A 245 17.35 -12.44 -3.02
C PRO A 245 17.70 -11.53 -1.83
N ALA A 246 18.80 -10.77 -1.90
CA ALA A 246 19.24 -9.87 -0.83
C ALA A 246 18.27 -8.71 -0.58
N VAL A 247 17.41 -8.38 -1.56
CA VAL A 247 16.43 -7.28 -1.47
C VAL A 247 15.11 -7.75 -0.85
N VAL A 248 14.87 -9.07 -0.73
CA VAL A 248 13.62 -9.59 -0.16
C VAL A 248 13.32 -9.06 1.24
N PRO A 249 14.27 -9.04 2.20
CA PRO A 249 14.02 -8.44 3.51
C PRO A 249 13.62 -6.96 3.42
N ALA A 250 14.24 -6.19 2.53
CA ALA A 250 13.90 -4.79 2.31
C ALA A 250 12.50 -4.62 1.70
N GLN A 251 12.07 -5.53 0.81
CA GLN A 251 10.72 -5.53 0.24
C GLN A 251 9.66 -5.94 1.28
N ILE A 252 9.93 -6.95 2.11
CA ILE A 252 9.04 -7.33 3.22
C ILE A 252 8.95 -6.16 4.21
N ALA A 253 10.09 -5.56 4.52
CA ALA A 253 10.16 -4.38 5.35
C ALA A 253 9.34 -3.24 4.73
N GLN A 254 9.53 -2.92 3.46
CA GLN A 254 8.72 -1.92 2.76
C GLN A 254 7.21 -2.22 2.83
N ALA A 255 6.80 -3.46 2.59
CA ALA A 255 5.39 -3.85 2.60
C ALA A 255 4.75 -3.74 3.99
N LEU A 256 5.47 -4.14 5.05
CA LEU A 256 5.07 -3.96 6.44
C LEU A 256 5.19 -2.50 6.91
N GLY A 257 5.90 -1.68 6.13
CA GLY A 257 6.58 -0.52 6.66
C GLY A 257 7.38 -0.90 7.91
N ALA A 258 8.25 -1.88 7.86
CA ALA A 258 9.34 -2.05 8.81
C ALA A 258 10.57 -1.31 8.26
N THR A 259 11.43 -0.83 9.12
CA THR A 259 12.77 -0.40 8.75
C THR A 259 13.63 -0.84 9.97
N GLY A 260 14.92 -1.09 9.80
CA GLY A 260 15.72 -1.70 10.88
C GLY A 260 15.49 -3.21 10.92
N GLU A 261 15.85 -3.88 12.01
CA GLU A 261 15.72 -5.33 12.03
C GLU A 261 14.25 -5.75 11.96
N LEU A 262 13.92 -6.42 10.85
CA LEU A 262 12.59 -6.95 10.54
C LEU A 262 12.01 -7.77 11.71
N CYS A 263 12.86 -8.51 12.42
CA CYS A 263 12.50 -9.27 13.61
C CYS A 263 12.01 -8.39 14.77
N ALA A 264 12.63 -7.23 15.00
CA ALA A 264 12.21 -6.30 16.04
C ALA A 264 10.92 -5.58 15.68
N HIS A 265 10.70 -5.29 14.38
CA HIS A 265 9.45 -4.70 13.92
C HIS A 265 8.25 -5.65 14.09
N VAL A 266 8.44 -6.93 13.75
CA VAL A 266 7.39 -7.95 13.85
C VAL A 266 7.22 -8.38 15.31
N SER A 267 8.32 -8.65 16.04
CA SER A 267 8.32 -8.95 17.48
C SER A 267 7.24 -9.98 17.88
N ASP A 268 6.30 -9.57 18.75
CA ASP A 268 5.18 -10.33 19.27
C ASP A 268 3.86 -10.05 18.55
N LYS A 269 3.87 -9.25 17.47
CA LYS A 269 2.68 -8.98 16.66
C LYS A 269 2.15 -10.25 16.01
N ARG A 270 0.81 -10.35 15.95
CA ARG A 270 0.09 -11.42 15.28
C ARG A 270 -0.39 -10.94 13.92
N LEU A 271 0.48 -11.08 12.92
CA LEU A 271 0.23 -10.70 11.53
C LEU A 271 0.49 -11.86 10.56
N LEU A 272 -0.09 -11.76 9.36
CA LEU A 272 0.15 -12.68 8.25
C LEU A 272 0.99 -12.00 7.17
N LEU A 273 2.12 -12.61 6.80
CA LEU A 273 2.88 -12.23 5.61
C LEU A 273 2.48 -13.11 4.43
N LEU A 274 1.96 -12.50 3.37
CA LEU A 274 1.72 -13.16 2.10
C LEU A 274 2.87 -12.87 1.12
N LEU A 275 3.80 -13.81 0.98
CA LEU A 275 4.94 -13.72 0.07
C LEU A 275 4.57 -14.34 -1.28
N ASP A 276 4.39 -13.52 -2.31
CA ASP A 276 3.88 -13.97 -3.60
C ASP A 276 4.98 -14.13 -4.65
N ASN A 277 4.98 -15.27 -5.35
CA ASN A 277 5.91 -15.63 -6.42
C ASN A 277 7.36 -15.81 -5.94
N PHE A 278 7.58 -16.68 -4.95
CA PHE A 278 8.88 -16.88 -4.29
C PHE A 278 9.89 -17.74 -5.09
N GLU A 279 9.43 -18.45 -6.14
CA GLU A 279 10.22 -19.49 -6.83
C GLU A 279 11.60 -19.05 -7.38
N HIS A 280 11.76 -17.78 -7.77
CA HIS A 280 13.02 -17.27 -8.32
C HIS A 280 13.97 -16.72 -7.25
N LEU A 281 13.53 -16.67 -5.98
CA LEU A 281 14.27 -16.09 -4.85
C LEU A 281 14.43 -17.11 -3.71
N LEU A 282 14.51 -18.40 -4.01
CA LEU A 282 14.63 -19.47 -2.99
C LEU A 282 15.83 -19.27 -2.06
N ASP A 283 16.91 -18.63 -2.53
CA ASP A 283 18.07 -18.28 -1.71
C ASP A 283 17.75 -17.26 -0.60
N ALA A 284 16.58 -16.58 -0.64
CA ALA A 284 16.08 -15.73 0.43
C ALA A 284 15.31 -16.50 1.53
N ALA A 285 14.98 -17.79 1.32
CA ALA A 285 14.22 -18.60 2.28
C ALA A 285 14.85 -18.67 3.68
N PRO A 286 16.19 -18.74 3.86
CA PRO A 286 16.80 -18.69 5.19
C PRO A 286 16.44 -17.42 5.98
N GLY A 287 16.30 -16.27 5.32
CA GLY A 287 15.88 -15.02 5.97
C GLY A 287 14.45 -15.10 6.51
N VAL A 288 13.54 -15.75 5.79
CA VAL A 288 12.16 -16.01 6.24
C VAL A 288 12.15 -16.96 7.44
N ALA A 289 13.00 -17.99 7.43
CA ALA A 289 13.15 -18.91 8.55
C ALA A 289 13.66 -18.21 9.81
N SER A 290 14.66 -17.33 9.68
CA SER A 290 15.16 -16.50 10.78
C SER A 290 14.07 -15.61 11.36
N LEU A 291 13.25 -14.99 10.49
CA LEU A 291 12.14 -14.14 10.92
C LEU A 291 11.06 -14.94 11.70
N LEU A 292 10.64 -16.10 11.18
CA LEU A 292 9.71 -17.00 11.86
C LEU A 292 10.27 -17.52 13.20
N GLY A 293 11.58 -17.75 13.28
CA GLY A 293 12.26 -18.15 14.51
C GLY A 293 12.28 -17.05 15.57
N ALA A 294 12.49 -15.81 15.16
CA ALA A 294 12.57 -14.66 16.06
C ALA A 294 11.19 -14.12 16.50
N CYS A 295 10.16 -14.28 15.66
CA CYS A 295 8.84 -13.68 15.88
C CYS A 295 7.79 -14.77 16.10
N PRO A 296 7.45 -15.16 17.33
CA PRO A 296 6.66 -16.37 17.62
C PRO A 296 5.21 -16.32 17.13
N ASN A 297 4.63 -15.12 16.98
CA ASN A 297 3.24 -14.92 16.56
C ASN A 297 3.09 -14.63 15.05
N LEU A 298 4.20 -14.59 14.32
CA LEU A 298 4.21 -14.44 12.87
C LEU A 298 3.77 -15.73 12.18
N GLU A 299 2.87 -15.61 11.23
CA GLU A 299 2.50 -16.64 10.26
C GLU A 299 2.84 -16.15 8.84
N VAL A 300 3.32 -17.06 7.98
CA VAL A 300 3.70 -16.78 6.59
C VAL A 300 2.89 -17.67 5.66
N LEU A 301 2.23 -17.07 4.69
CA LEU A 301 1.63 -17.71 3.53
C LEU A 301 2.50 -17.39 2.31
N ALA A 302 3.10 -18.40 1.68
CA ALA A 302 3.92 -18.21 0.49
C ALA A 302 3.25 -18.82 -0.74
N THR A 303 3.41 -18.21 -1.91
CA THR A 303 3.11 -18.85 -3.20
C THR A 303 4.41 -19.14 -3.94
N SER A 304 4.58 -20.37 -4.40
CA SER A 304 5.80 -20.78 -5.11
C SER A 304 5.53 -21.95 -6.08
N ARG A 305 6.36 -22.14 -7.11
CA ARG A 305 6.35 -23.35 -7.95
C ARG A 305 6.90 -24.57 -7.23
N GLU A 306 7.86 -24.37 -6.33
CA GLU A 306 8.48 -25.43 -5.53
C GLU A 306 8.58 -25.04 -4.06
N LEU A 307 8.90 -26.01 -3.20
CA LEU A 307 9.02 -25.77 -1.76
C LEU A 307 10.21 -24.89 -1.44
N LEU A 308 10.08 -24.05 -0.41
CA LEU A 308 11.17 -23.23 0.14
C LEU A 308 12.21 -24.10 0.87
N ARG A 309 11.86 -25.36 1.20
CA ARG A 309 12.69 -26.37 1.88
C ARG A 309 13.07 -25.99 3.31
N LEU A 310 12.12 -25.39 4.03
CA LEU A 310 12.28 -25.01 5.44
C LEU A 310 11.74 -26.09 6.39
N GLN A 311 12.35 -26.25 7.58
CA GLN A 311 12.07 -27.35 8.51
C GLN A 311 10.62 -27.43 9.04
N ALA A 312 9.88 -26.32 9.06
CA ALA A 312 8.50 -26.23 9.53
C ALA A 312 7.52 -25.78 8.42
N GLU A 313 7.89 -26.00 7.16
CA GLU A 313 7.07 -25.68 6.00
C GLU A 313 5.93 -26.70 5.83
N PHE A 314 4.70 -26.21 5.92
CA PHE A 314 3.53 -26.96 5.48
C PHE A 314 3.28 -26.68 4.01
N ALA A 315 3.28 -27.74 3.20
CA ALA A 315 3.00 -27.64 1.78
C ALA A 315 1.51 -27.90 1.52
N TYR A 316 0.84 -26.99 0.83
CA TYR A 316 -0.44 -27.25 0.19
C TYR A 316 -0.24 -27.27 -1.32
N ALA A 317 -0.34 -28.47 -1.92
CA ALA A 317 -0.27 -28.63 -3.35
C ALA A 317 -1.60 -28.20 -3.97
N VAL A 318 -1.62 -27.01 -4.58
CA VAL A 318 -2.82 -26.44 -5.17
C VAL A 318 -3.22 -27.27 -6.39
N PRO A 319 -4.38 -27.95 -6.36
CA PRO A 319 -4.83 -28.74 -7.51
C PRO A 319 -5.23 -27.83 -8.67
N THR A 320 -5.36 -28.42 -9.86
CA THR A 320 -6.08 -27.77 -10.97
C THR A 320 -7.57 -27.72 -10.64
N LEU A 321 -8.36 -26.96 -11.41
CA LEU A 321 -9.79 -26.91 -11.15
C LEU A 321 -10.45 -28.28 -11.39
N SER A 322 -11.51 -28.56 -10.64
CA SER A 322 -12.41 -29.66 -10.96
C SER A 322 -13.02 -29.46 -12.36
N ASP A 323 -13.51 -30.53 -12.99
CA ASP A 323 -14.19 -30.42 -14.29
C ASP A 323 -15.38 -29.44 -14.23
N TYR A 324 -16.08 -29.38 -13.09
CA TYR A 324 -17.18 -28.47 -12.87
C TYR A 324 -16.69 -27.02 -12.75
N ASP A 325 -15.74 -26.75 -11.84
CA ASP A 325 -15.22 -25.40 -11.59
C ASP A 325 -14.47 -24.85 -12.81
N GLY A 326 -13.77 -25.71 -13.55
CA GLY A 326 -13.09 -25.36 -14.80
C GLY A 326 -14.08 -24.89 -15.87
N ALA A 327 -15.18 -25.64 -16.04
CA ALA A 327 -16.25 -25.25 -16.95
C ALA A 327 -16.97 -23.97 -16.49
N GLU A 328 -17.16 -23.78 -15.18
CA GLU A 328 -17.77 -22.58 -14.62
C GLU A 328 -16.90 -21.34 -14.86
N LEU A 329 -15.59 -21.42 -14.56
CA LEU A 329 -14.63 -20.35 -14.83
C LEU A 329 -14.59 -20.02 -16.33
N PHE A 330 -14.49 -21.05 -17.19
CA PHE A 330 -14.48 -20.84 -18.64
C PHE A 330 -15.74 -20.12 -19.11
N ARG A 331 -16.93 -20.55 -18.67
CA ARG A 331 -18.20 -19.91 -19.03
C ARG A 331 -18.27 -18.47 -18.54
N SER A 332 -17.90 -18.22 -17.30
CA SER A 332 -17.85 -16.87 -16.70
C SER A 332 -17.00 -15.93 -17.56
N ARG A 333 -15.80 -16.38 -17.96
CA ARG A 333 -14.85 -15.59 -18.74
C ARG A 333 -15.25 -15.46 -20.21
N ALA A 334 -15.80 -16.52 -20.80
CA ALA A 334 -16.29 -16.51 -22.17
C ALA A 334 -17.51 -15.59 -22.33
N LEU A 335 -18.42 -15.58 -21.34
CA LEU A 335 -19.55 -14.66 -21.33
C LEU A 335 -19.09 -13.21 -21.23
N ALA A 336 -18.09 -12.92 -20.40
CA ALA A 336 -17.49 -11.59 -20.31
C ALA A 336 -16.82 -11.16 -21.64
N ALA A 337 -16.23 -12.09 -22.38
CA ALA A 337 -15.52 -11.79 -23.63
C ALA A 337 -16.43 -11.66 -24.87
N ALA A 338 -17.44 -12.53 -24.99
CA ALA A 338 -18.29 -12.68 -26.18
C ALA A 338 -19.75 -12.22 -25.98
N GLY A 339 -20.17 -11.92 -24.76
CA GLY A 339 -21.53 -11.47 -24.41
C GLY A 339 -22.61 -12.57 -24.45
N THR A 340 -22.42 -13.60 -25.25
CA THR A 340 -23.28 -14.80 -25.29
C THR A 340 -22.44 -16.05 -25.47
N LEU A 341 -22.83 -17.13 -24.80
CA LEU A 341 -22.26 -18.46 -25.01
C LEU A 341 -23.42 -19.44 -25.23
N GLY A 342 -23.47 -20.06 -26.40
CA GLY A 342 -24.45 -21.11 -26.68
C GLY A 342 -24.24 -22.34 -25.79
N ALA A 343 -25.25 -23.19 -25.66
CA ALA A 343 -25.09 -24.49 -25.01
C ALA A 343 -24.17 -25.38 -25.86
N ASP A 344 -22.87 -25.37 -25.54
CA ASP A 344 -21.84 -26.14 -26.22
C ASP A 344 -21.35 -27.28 -25.34
N GLY A 345 -21.55 -28.52 -25.79
CA GLY A 345 -21.12 -29.74 -25.09
C GLY A 345 -19.61 -29.93 -25.05
N SER A 346 -18.85 -29.23 -25.91
CA SER A 346 -17.39 -29.36 -26.01
C SER A 346 -16.62 -28.61 -24.91
N VAL A 347 -17.29 -27.78 -24.08
CA VAL A 347 -16.65 -27.01 -23.01
C VAL A 347 -15.91 -27.92 -22.03
N GLY A 348 -16.52 -29.02 -21.59
CA GLY A 348 -15.88 -29.94 -20.65
C GLY A 348 -14.63 -30.60 -21.24
N ASP A 349 -14.68 -31.00 -22.51
CA ASP A 349 -13.54 -31.59 -23.21
C ASP A 349 -12.41 -30.57 -23.44
N LEU A 350 -12.76 -29.33 -23.79
CA LEU A 350 -11.81 -28.22 -23.89
C LEU A 350 -11.13 -27.96 -22.54
N CYS A 351 -11.89 -27.91 -21.45
CA CYS A 351 -11.33 -27.64 -20.12
C CYS A 351 -10.36 -28.75 -19.70
N ARG A 352 -10.75 -30.02 -19.86
CA ARG A 352 -9.87 -31.16 -19.60
C ARG A 352 -8.62 -31.15 -20.47
N ARG A 353 -8.74 -30.75 -21.74
CA ARG A 353 -7.58 -30.67 -22.66
C ARG A 353 -6.58 -29.58 -22.25
N LEU A 354 -7.06 -28.54 -21.60
CA LEU A 354 -6.27 -27.47 -21.00
C LEU A 354 -5.84 -27.79 -19.55
N ASP A 355 -5.90 -29.07 -19.16
CA ASP A 355 -5.60 -29.58 -17.82
C ASP A 355 -6.37 -28.88 -16.68
N ASN A 356 -7.51 -28.25 -16.99
CA ASN A 356 -8.27 -27.40 -16.06
C ASN A 356 -7.40 -26.31 -15.37
N LEU A 357 -6.39 -25.79 -16.06
CA LEU A 357 -5.52 -24.71 -15.56
C LEU A 357 -6.22 -23.34 -15.72
N PRO A 358 -6.51 -22.61 -14.62
CA PRO A 358 -7.24 -21.34 -14.67
C PRO A 358 -6.74 -20.35 -15.72
N LEU A 359 -5.44 -20.11 -15.79
CA LEU A 359 -4.87 -19.18 -16.77
C LEU A 359 -5.05 -19.67 -18.21
N ALA A 360 -4.88 -20.97 -18.46
CA ALA A 360 -5.08 -21.54 -19.79
C ALA A 360 -6.55 -21.44 -20.24
N LEU A 361 -7.47 -21.68 -19.30
CA LEU A 361 -8.91 -21.50 -19.52
C LEU A 361 -9.26 -20.04 -19.80
N GLU A 362 -8.69 -19.08 -19.08
CA GLU A 362 -8.90 -17.64 -19.33
C GLU A 362 -8.39 -17.22 -20.71
N LEU A 363 -7.18 -17.65 -21.10
CA LEU A 363 -6.61 -17.38 -22.42
C LEU A 363 -7.47 -17.98 -23.54
N ALA A 364 -7.99 -19.20 -23.36
CA ALA A 364 -8.90 -19.82 -24.32
C ALA A 364 -10.26 -19.11 -24.36
N ALA A 365 -10.82 -18.75 -23.20
CA ALA A 365 -12.10 -18.06 -23.08
C ALA A 365 -12.09 -16.70 -23.77
N ALA A 366 -10.97 -15.95 -23.69
CA ALA A 366 -10.81 -14.68 -24.41
C ALA A 366 -10.98 -14.83 -25.94
N ARG A 367 -10.74 -16.03 -26.50
CA ARG A 367 -10.88 -16.30 -27.94
C ARG A 367 -12.31 -16.64 -28.37
N THR A 368 -13.24 -16.75 -27.44
CA THR A 368 -14.66 -17.06 -27.74
C THR A 368 -15.38 -15.96 -28.50
N ARG A 369 -14.81 -14.75 -28.56
CA ARG A 369 -15.28 -13.67 -29.45
C ARG A 369 -15.22 -14.05 -30.93
N HIS A 370 -14.30 -14.93 -31.33
CA HIS A 370 -14.10 -15.30 -32.74
C HIS A 370 -14.26 -16.80 -33.00
N LEU A 371 -14.07 -17.65 -32.00
CA LEU A 371 -14.03 -19.10 -32.14
C LEU A 371 -15.02 -19.77 -31.19
N THR A 372 -15.75 -20.77 -31.68
CA THR A 372 -16.60 -21.61 -30.82
C THR A 372 -15.74 -22.51 -29.91
N PRO A 373 -16.24 -22.94 -28.73
CA PRO A 373 -15.53 -23.90 -27.88
C PRO A 373 -15.07 -25.17 -28.61
N HIS A 374 -15.88 -25.70 -29.55
CA HIS A 374 -15.48 -26.83 -30.38
C HIS A 374 -14.25 -26.52 -31.26
N GLN A 375 -14.24 -25.36 -31.93
CA GLN A 375 -13.11 -24.93 -32.76
C GLN A 375 -11.85 -24.62 -31.93
N LEU A 376 -12.01 -24.20 -30.67
CA LEU A 376 -10.90 -24.02 -29.73
C LEU A 376 -10.29 -25.38 -29.38
N LEU A 377 -11.12 -26.37 -29.04
CA LEU A 377 -10.69 -27.72 -28.70
C LEU A 377 -9.87 -28.35 -29.83
N GLU A 378 -10.34 -28.29 -31.08
CA GLU A 378 -9.61 -28.84 -32.23
C GLU A 378 -8.22 -28.21 -32.39
N ARG A 379 -8.14 -26.88 -32.35
CA ARG A 379 -6.89 -26.14 -32.60
C ARG A 379 -5.87 -26.29 -31.48
N VAL A 380 -6.32 -26.18 -30.23
CA VAL A 380 -5.49 -26.36 -29.04
C VAL A 380 -4.95 -27.79 -29.00
N SER A 381 -5.78 -28.78 -29.34
CA SER A 381 -5.37 -30.18 -29.33
C SER A 381 -4.20 -30.45 -30.28
N GLN A 382 -4.26 -29.94 -31.51
CA GLN A 382 -3.19 -30.09 -32.50
C GLN A 382 -1.86 -29.48 -32.02
N ARG A 383 -1.90 -28.31 -31.39
CA ARG A 383 -0.70 -27.63 -30.86
C ARG A 383 -0.08 -28.37 -29.68
N LEU A 384 -0.89 -28.84 -28.74
CA LEU A 384 -0.41 -29.61 -27.59
C LEU A 384 0.24 -30.93 -28.00
N ASP A 385 -0.30 -31.61 -29.02
CA ASP A 385 0.28 -32.86 -29.53
C ASP A 385 1.64 -32.67 -30.20
N LEU A 386 1.91 -31.48 -30.77
CA LEU A 386 3.21 -31.13 -31.36
C LEU A 386 4.29 -30.86 -30.29
N LEU A 387 3.90 -30.38 -29.10
CA LEU A 387 4.83 -29.91 -28.05
C LEU A 387 5.17 -30.99 -27.00
N ARG A 388 4.36 -32.04 -26.87
CA ARG A 388 4.61 -33.20 -25.96
C ARG A 388 5.84 -34.06 -26.31
N GLY A 389 6.65 -33.66 -27.30
CA GLY A 389 7.88 -34.34 -27.71
C GLY A 389 9.14 -33.98 -26.90
N GLY A 390 9.09 -32.96 -26.05
CA GLY A 390 10.22 -32.52 -25.20
C GLY A 390 10.31 -33.32 -23.89
N ARG A 391 11.48 -33.89 -23.60
CA ARG A 391 11.76 -34.52 -22.29
C ARG A 391 12.21 -33.43 -21.31
N ASP A 392 11.75 -33.53 -20.06
CA ASP A 392 12.29 -32.84 -18.85
C ASP A 392 11.45 -31.71 -18.18
N ALA A 393 10.25 -31.36 -18.66
CA ALA A 393 9.36 -30.38 -17.97
C ALA A 393 8.05 -31.01 -17.45
N ASP A 394 7.46 -30.44 -16.38
CA ASP A 394 6.15 -30.86 -15.85
C ASP A 394 5.07 -30.74 -16.95
N PRO A 395 4.25 -31.79 -17.20
CA PRO A 395 3.24 -31.79 -18.26
C PRO A 395 2.27 -30.59 -18.22
N ARG A 396 1.98 -30.05 -17.04
CA ARG A 396 1.06 -28.91 -16.86
C ARG A 396 1.71 -27.59 -17.23
N GLN A 397 3.01 -27.43 -16.94
CA GLN A 397 3.78 -26.28 -17.43
C GLN A 397 3.87 -26.30 -18.96
N GLN A 398 4.01 -27.48 -19.56
CA GLN A 398 3.96 -27.65 -21.01
C GLN A 398 2.59 -27.23 -21.58
N THR A 399 1.48 -27.63 -20.95
CA THR A 399 0.13 -27.22 -21.38
C THR A 399 -0.08 -25.71 -21.29
N LEU A 400 0.33 -25.07 -20.20
CA LEU A 400 0.24 -23.62 -20.08
C LEU A 400 1.11 -22.91 -21.12
N ARG A 401 2.38 -23.30 -21.24
CA ARG A 401 3.32 -22.73 -22.21
C ARG A 401 2.78 -22.88 -23.63
N ALA A 402 2.29 -24.06 -24.00
CA ALA A 402 1.64 -24.31 -25.29
C ALA A 402 0.42 -23.41 -25.54
N THR A 403 -0.37 -23.13 -24.50
CA THR A 403 -1.54 -22.24 -24.60
C THR A 403 -1.13 -20.78 -24.81
N ILE A 404 -0.06 -20.33 -24.14
CA ILE A 404 0.55 -19.01 -24.36
C ILE A 404 1.14 -18.94 -25.77
N GLU A 405 1.93 -19.92 -26.20
CA GLU A 405 2.52 -20.01 -27.53
C GLU A 405 1.46 -19.98 -28.64
N TRP A 406 0.34 -20.69 -28.44
CA TRP A 406 -0.80 -20.66 -29.36
C TRP A 406 -1.47 -19.27 -29.37
N SER A 407 -1.70 -18.68 -28.20
CA SER A 407 -2.27 -17.33 -28.08
C SER A 407 -1.38 -16.26 -28.74
N HIS A 408 -0.06 -16.40 -28.60
CA HIS A 408 0.95 -15.57 -29.24
C HIS A 408 1.03 -15.79 -30.77
N ALA A 409 0.91 -17.04 -31.24
CA ALA A 409 0.92 -17.34 -32.66
C ALA A 409 -0.29 -16.74 -33.41
N LEU A 410 -1.40 -16.51 -32.72
CA LEU A 410 -2.60 -15.85 -33.26
C LEU A 410 -2.49 -14.32 -33.30
N LEU A 411 -1.43 -13.74 -32.73
CA LEU A 411 -1.22 -12.30 -32.78
C LEU A 411 -0.79 -11.86 -34.18
N GLU A 412 -1.16 -10.64 -34.52
CA GLU A 412 -0.63 -9.96 -35.69
C GLU A 412 0.85 -9.58 -35.47
N ALA A 413 1.55 -9.18 -36.53
CA ALA A 413 2.98 -8.87 -36.43
C ALA A 413 3.27 -7.73 -35.43
N ALA A 414 2.47 -6.66 -35.48
CA ALA A 414 2.59 -5.51 -34.57
C ALA A 414 2.34 -5.92 -33.11
N GLU A 415 1.29 -6.72 -32.87
CA GLU A 415 0.95 -7.23 -31.54
C GLU A 415 2.05 -8.13 -30.95
N ARG A 416 2.68 -9.00 -31.76
CA ARG A 416 3.80 -9.83 -31.29
C ARG A 416 5.01 -8.99 -30.87
N GLN A 417 5.32 -7.97 -31.65
CA GLN A 417 6.43 -7.05 -31.35
C GLN A 417 6.16 -6.28 -30.06
N LEU A 418 4.96 -5.69 -29.94
CA LEU A 418 4.56 -4.96 -28.75
C LEU A 418 4.55 -5.87 -27.51
N PHE A 419 3.95 -7.06 -27.63
CA PHE A 419 3.92 -8.06 -26.57
C PHE A 419 5.33 -8.31 -26.04
N ALA A 420 6.26 -8.72 -26.91
CA ALA A 420 7.65 -9.00 -26.54
C ALA A 420 8.30 -7.80 -25.82
N ARG A 421 8.19 -6.60 -26.38
CA ARG A 421 8.83 -5.39 -25.84
C ARG A 421 8.29 -4.96 -24.48
N LEU A 422 7.00 -5.17 -24.19
CA LEU A 422 6.39 -4.80 -22.90
C LEU A 422 6.98 -5.56 -21.71
N SER A 423 7.71 -6.65 -21.92
CA SER A 423 8.32 -7.43 -20.82
C SER A 423 9.37 -6.66 -20.02
N VAL A 424 9.91 -5.55 -20.58
CA VAL A 424 10.92 -4.72 -19.90
C VAL A 424 10.35 -3.98 -18.67
N PHE A 425 9.04 -3.78 -18.61
CA PHE A 425 8.38 -3.11 -17.50
C PHE A 425 8.10 -4.09 -16.34
N ALA A 426 8.87 -3.97 -15.26
CA ALA A 426 8.73 -4.83 -14.08
C ALA A 426 7.46 -4.55 -13.26
N GLY A 427 7.00 -3.29 -13.25
CA GLY A 427 5.78 -2.87 -12.54
C GLY A 427 4.55 -2.70 -13.44
N GLY A 428 4.65 -3.03 -14.72
CA GLY A 428 3.73 -2.54 -15.75
C GLY A 428 4.05 -1.10 -16.18
N CYS A 429 3.19 -0.52 -17.00
CA CYS A 429 3.42 0.77 -17.64
C CYS A 429 2.13 1.56 -17.86
N THR A 430 2.25 2.87 -18.03
CA THR A 430 1.21 3.71 -18.63
C THR A 430 1.21 3.55 -20.15
N LEU A 431 0.17 4.08 -20.81
CA LEU A 431 0.14 4.11 -22.28
C LEU A 431 1.32 4.90 -22.86
N ASP A 432 1.61 6.08 -22.30
CA ASP A 432 2.71 6.94 -22.76
C ASP A 432 4.07 6.23 -22.70
N ALA A 433 4.31 5.45 -21.64
CA ALA A 433 5.54 4.66 -21.51
C ALA A 433 5.57 3.51 -22.53
N ALA A 434 4.44 2.83 -22.78
CA ALA A 434 4.34 1.80 -23.81
C ALA A 434 4.58 2.36 -25.23
N GLU A 435 4.08 3.56 -25.53
CA GLU A 435 4.33 4.25 -26.79
C GLU A 435 5.81 4.63 -26.94
N ALA A 436 6.39 5.28 -25.92
CA ALA A 436 7.76 5.79 -25.97
C ALA A 436 8.83 4.68 -26.00
N VAL A 437 8.61 3.58 -25.28
CA VAL A 437 9.59 2.49 -25.14
C VAL A 437 9.35 1.37 -26.14
N CYS A 438 8.09 1.01 -26.39
CA CYS A 438 7.74 -0.19 -27.15
C CYS A 438 7.12 0.09 -28.52
N ASP A 439 6.86 1.36 -28.87
CA ASP A 439 6.08 1.77 -30.04
C ASP A 439 4.65 1.22 -30.01
N GLY A 440 4.06 1.12 -28.81
CA GLY A 440 2.75 0.50 -28.60
C GLY A 440 1.59 1.48 -28.66
N ASP A 441 0.90 1.56 -29.80
CA ASP A 441 -0.32 2.36 -29.92
C ASP A 441 -1.50 1.79 -29.10
N LEU A 442 -2.47 2.68 -28.81
CA LEU A 442 -3.65 2.36 -28.01
C LEU A 442 -4.44 1.14 -28.53
N ASP A 443 -4.58 1.00 -29.86
CA ASP A 443 -5.37 -0.08 -30.46
C ASP A 443 -4.69 -1.44 -30.25
N THR A 444 -3.36 -1.49 -30.38
CA THR A 444 -2.55 -2.69 -30.17
C THR A 444 -2.52 -3.06 -28.68
N VAL A 445 -2.37 -2.09 -27.78
CA VAL A 445 -2.45 -2.32 -26.32
C VAL A 445 -3.84 -2.84 -25.94
N ALA A 446 -4.91 -2.20 -26.42
CA ALA A 446 -6.29 -2.62 -26.17
C ALA A 446 -6.55 -4.04 -26.71
N SER A 447 -6.03 -4.37 -27.89
CA SER A 447 -6.12 -5.72 -28.46
C SER A 447 -5.42 -6.78 -27.58
N LEU A 448 -4.25 -6.48 -27.01
CA LEU A 448 -3.55 -7.38 -26.09
C LEU A 448 -4.32 -7.55 -24.76
N VAL A 449 -5.01 -6.51 -24.27
CA VAL A 449 -5.92 -6.60 -23.11
C VAL A 449 -7.12 -7.49 -23.42
N ASP A 450 -7.78 -7.27 -24.57
CA ASP A 450 -8.92 -8.08 -25.03
C ASP A 450 -8.53 -9.56 -25.18
N LYS A 451 -7.28 -9.84 -25.55
CA LYS A 451 -6.73 -11.19 -25.68
C LYS A 451 -6.20 -11.78 -24.36
N SER A 452 -6.40 -11.09 -23.23
CA SER A 452 -5.95 -11.48 -21.89
C SER A 452 -4.43 -11.71 -21.76
N LEU A 453 -3.63 -11.08 -22.62
CA LEU A 453 -2.17 -11.07 -22.52
C LEU A 453 -1.67 -9.88 -21.68
N LEU A 454 -2.48 -8.83 -21.59
CA LEU A 454 -2.30 -7.72 -20.66
C LEU A 454 -3.51 -7.60 -19.71
N ARG A 455 -3.26 -7.02 -18.54
CA ARG A 455 -4.26 -6.61 -17.56
C ARG A 455 -4.23 -5.09 -17.44
N LYS A 456 -5.39 -4.48 -17.18
CA LYS A 456 -5.54 -3.04 -16.97
C LYS A 456 -6.10 -2.76 -15.57
N SER A 457 -5.51 -1.82 -14.84
CA SER A 457 -6.03 -1.29 -13.58
C SER A 457 -5.83 0.22 -13.59
N GLY A 458 -6.93 0.99 -13.60
CA GLY A 458 -6.86 2.44 -13.83
C GLY A 458 -6.24 2.77 -15.19
N ASP A 459 -5.14 3.50 -15.17
CA ASP A 459 -4.32 3.91 -16.32
C ASP A 459 -3.14 2.98 -16.63
N ARG A 460 -2.91 1.96 -15.79
CA ARG A 460 -1.75 1.06 -15.91
C ARG A 460 -2.07 -0.28 -16.55
N PHE A 461 -1.14 -0.73 -17.39
CA PHE A 461 -1.13 -2.01 -18.08
C PHE A 461 0.00 -2.89 -17.55
N TRP A 462 -0.27 -4.17 -17.31
CA TRP A 462 0.73 -5.09 -16.78
C TRP A 462 0.51 -6.54 -17.27
N MET A 463 1.57 -7.34 -17.21
CA MET A 463 1.57 -8.76 -17.59
C MET A 463 1.56 -9.65 -16.35
N LEU A 464 0.79 -10.74 -16.38
CA LEU A 464 0.96 -11.82 -15.41
C LEU A 464 2.37 -12.39 -15.55
N GLU A 465 3.02 -12.75 -14.44
CA GLU A 465 4.44 -13.12 -14.45
C GLU A 465 4.76 -14.26 -15.43
N THR A 466 3.95 -15.31 -15.47
CA THR A 466 4.12 -16.41 -16.44
C THR A 466 4.03 -15.96 -17.90
N ILE A 467 3.25 -14.90 -18.18
CA ILE A 467 3.15 -14.31 -19.52
C ILE A 467 4.36 -13.40 -19.77
N ARG A 468 4.79 -12.63 -18.76
CA ARG A 468 5.98 -11.75 -18.83
C ARG A 468 7.27 -12.55 -19.06
N GLU A 469 7.44 -13.68 -18.38
CA GLU A 469 8.55 -14.63 -18.58
C GLU A 469 8.63 -15.06 -20.05
N PHE A 470 7.54 -15.63 -20.59
CA PHE A 470 7.45 -16.00 -22.00
C PHE A 470 7.70 -14.81 -22.93
N SER A 471 7.14 -13.65 -22.60
CA SER A 471 7.33 -12.43 -23.38
C SER A 471 8.79 -11.95 -23.39
N SER A 472 9.51 -12.09 -22.28
CA SER A 472 10.93 -11.77 -22.20
C SER A 472 11.77 -12.75 -23.02
N GLU A 473 11.45 -14.04 -23.02
CA GLU A 473 12.09 -15.02 -23.91
C GLU A 473 11.89 -14.61 -25.38
N GLN A 474 10.67 -14.23 -25.77
CA GLN A 474 10.39 -13.74 -27.12
C GLN A 474 11.16 -12.45 -27.46
N LEU A 475 11.36 -11.56 -26.49
CA LEU A 475 12.15 -10.36 -26.68
C LEU A 475 13.63 -10.70 -26.91
N ASP A 476 14.19 -11.61 -26.13
CA ASP A 476 15.58 -12.06 -26.28
C ASP A 476 15.81 -12.77 -27.63
N GLU A 477 14.86 -13.58 -28.09
CA GLU A 477 14.88 -14.23 -29.41
C GLU A 477 14.71 -13.24 -30.58
N SER A 478 14.05 -12.10 -30.37
CA SER A 478 13.81 -11.10 -31.42
C SER A 478 15.07 -10.37 -31.88
N GLY A 479 16.14 -10.38 -31.07
CA GLY A 479 17.33 -9.56 -31.25
C GLY A 479 17.15 -8.08 -30.88
N GLU A 480 15.97 -7.66 -30.42
CA GLU A 480 15.68 -6.27 -30.02
C GLU A 480 15.81 -6.01 -28.51
N ALA A 481 16.17 -7.02 -27.72
CA ALA A 481 16.16 -6.93 -26.26
C ALA A 481 17.06 -5.83 -25.70
N GLU A 482 18.31 -5.75 -26.15
CA GLU A 482 19.25 -4.73 -25.73
C GLU A 482 18.77 -3.32 -26.08
N LYS A 483 18.26 -3.13 -27.30
CA LYS A 483 17.70 -1.86 -27.76
C LYS A 483 16.49 -1.44 -26.93
N THR A 484 15.59 -2.38 -26.61
CA THR A 484 14.36 -2.09 -25.87
C THR A 484 14.64 -1.79 -24.40
N ARG A 485 15.51 -2.57 -23.75
CA ARG A 485 15.93 -2.30 -22.35
C ARG A 485 16.69 -0.97 -22.23
N ARG A 486 17.48 -0.61 -23.24
CA ARG A 486 18.10 0.72 -23.31
C ARG A 486 17.07 1.84 -23.45
N ARG A 487 16.11 1.73 -24.38
CA ARG A 487 15.00 2.70 -24.50
C ARG A 487 14.22 2.85 -23.19
N HIS A 488 14.00 1.76 -22.48
CA HIS A 488 13.36 1.79 -21.17
C HIS A 488 14.20 2.59 -20.16
N ALA A 489 15.50 2.32 -20.06
CA ALA A 489 16.39 3.07 -19.16
C ALA A 489 16.49 4.57 -19.53
N GLU A 490 16.62 4.88 -20.83
CA GLU A 490 16.63 6.26 -21.34
C GLU A 490 15.30 6.97 -21.07
N PHE A 491 14.15 6.30 -21.26
CA PHE A 491 12.84 6.85 -20.93
C PHE A 491 12.73 7.24 -19.45
N PHE A 492 13.17 6.37 -18.53
CA PHE A 492 13.12 6.69 -17.10
C PHE A 492 14.15 7.75 -16.69
N LEU A 493 15.30 7.82 -17.38
CA LEU A 493 16.23 8.94 -17.21
C LEU A 493 15.60 10.26 -17.64
N ASP A 494 14.95 10.30 -18.81
CA ASP A 494 14.32 11.49 -19.36
C ASP A 494 13.06 11.90 -18.57
N HIS A 495 12.37 10.93 -17.97
CA HIS A 495 11.20 11.17 -17.12
C HIS A 495 11.57 11.75 -15.75
N ALA A 496 12.70 11.33 -15.17
CA ALA A 496 13.07 11.68 -13.79
C ALA A 496 13.13 13.20 -13.49
N PRO A 497 13.67 14.08 -14.36
CA PRO A 497 13.65 15.53 -14.15
C PRO A 497 12.24 16.10 -13.96
N SER A 498 11.24 15.56 -14.68
CA SER A 498 9.85 16.03 -14.55
C SER A 498 9.23 15.75 -13.18
N LEU A 499 9.86 14.89 -12.37
CA LEU A 499 9.40 14.53 -11.04
C LEU A 499 9.90 15.48 -9.93
N GLY A 500 10.77 16.44 -10.26
CA GLY A 500 11.14 17.53 -9.36
C GLY A 500 12.06 17.14 -8.19
N PHE A 501 12.85 16.07 -8.30
CA PHE A 501 13.66 15.58 -7.17
C PHE A 501 15.07 16.17 -7.07
N THR A 502 15.51 16.97 -8.03
CA THR A 502 16.77 17.74 -7.94
C THR A 502 16.48 19.22 -7.79
N ILE A 503 17.39 19.98 -7.19
CA ILE A 503 17.25 21.44 -7.05
C ILE A 503 17.14 22.08 -8.44
N GLU A 504 17.94 21.58 -9.37
CA GLU A 504 17.98 22.00 -10.76
C GLU A 504 16.62 21.79 -11.45
N SER A 505 15.98 20.64 -11.28
CA SER A 505 14.67 20.38 -11.89
C SER A 505 13.56 21.31 -11.38
N ILE A 506 13.61 21.69 -10.10
CA ILE A 506 12.64 22.62 -9.50
C ILE A 506 12.90 24.04 -10.00
N GLU A 507 14.17 24.43 -10.17
CA GLU A 507 14.55 25.71 -10.79
C GLU A 507 14.01 25.82 -12.23
N ASP A 508 14.00 24.69 -12.96
CA ASP A 508 13.42 24.57 -14.30
C ASP A 508 11.86 24.49 -14.30
N GLY A 509 11.23 24.53 -13.13
CA GLY A 509 9.77 24.58 -12.97
C GLY A 509 9.09 23.23 -12.73
N ALA A 510 9.84 22.15 -12.51
CA ALA A 510 9.26 20.88 -12.08
C ALA A 510 8.73 20.97 -10.64
N ILE A 511 7.68 20.22 -10.36
CA ILE A 511 7.11 20.07 -9.02
C ILE A 511 7.37 18.66 -8.50
N GLN A 512 7.49 18.50 -7.17
CA GLN A 512 7.76 17.18 -6.59
C GLN A 512 6.57 16.21 -6.72
N ARG A 513 6.76 15.11 -7.46
CA ARG A 513 5.74 14.08 -7.76
C ARG A 513 6.07 12.72 -7.14
N HIS A 514 5.98 12.64 -5.82
CA HIS A 514 6.21 11.40 -5.06
C HIS A 514 5.22 10.29 -5.41
N ASP A 515 3.96 10.65 -5.69
CA ASP A 515 2.91 9.74 -6.15
C ASP A 515 3.33 8.93 -7.39
N ILE A 516 3.88 9.62 -8.40
CA ILE A 516 4.35 8.99 -9.63
C ILE A 516 5.62 8.18 -9.37
N ALA A 517 6.58 8.73 -8.62
CA ALA A 517 7.84 8.07 -8.33
C ALA A 517 7.66 6.73 -7.61
N VAL A 518 6.74 6.67 -6.64
CA VAL A 518 6.38 5.43 -5.93
C VAL A 518 5.75 4.42 -6.88
N ALA A 519 4.84 4.85 -7.76
CA ALA A 519 4.22 3.97 -8.75
C ALA A 519 5.25 3.40 -9.76
N GLU A 520 6.25 4.19 -10.13
CA GLU A 520 7.30 3.82 -11.09
C GLU A 520 8.54 3.17 -10.45
N LEU A 521 8.58 2.98 -9.13
CA LEU A 521 9.76 2.50 -8.41
C LEU A 521 10.31 1.17 -8.95
N SER A 522 9.44 0.22 -9.30
CA SER A 522 9.86 -1.05 -9.90
C SER A 522 10.53 -0.87 -11.25
N ASN A 523 10.09 0.11 -12.05
CA ASN A 523 10.68 0.40 -13.36
C ASN A 523 11.99 1.19 -13.22
N PHE A 524 12.08 2.14 -12.28
CA PHE A 524 13.35 2.79 -11.93
C PHE A 524 14.39 1.78 -11.45
N ARG A 525 14.02 0.85 -10.56
CA ARG A 525 14.90 -0.24 -10.11
C ARG A 525 15.32 -1.13 -11.28
N ALA A 526 14.38 -1.56 -12.12
CA ALA A 526 14.70 -2.37 -13.30
C ALA A 526 15.68 -1.67 -14.26
N ALA A 527 15.52 -0.36 -14.46
CA ALA A 527 16.41 0.45 -15.29
C ALA A 527 17.80 0.60 -14.66
N ILE A 528 17.88 0.87 -13.35
CA ILE A 528 19.14 0.95 -12.60
C ILE A 528 19.86 -0.40 -12.60
N ASP A 529 19.15 -1.51 -12.35
CA ASP A 529 19.72 -2.87 -12.34
C ASP A 529 20.24 -3.29 -13.71
N TRP A 530 19.54 -2.93 -14.78
CA TRP A 530 20.02 -3.14 -16.14
C TRP A 530 21.26 -2.28 -16.42
N GLY A 531 21.23 -1.00 -16.04
CA GLY A 531 22.39 -0.10 -16.15
C GLY A 531 23.59 -0.66 -15.39
N LEU A 532 23.42 -1.05 -14.13
CA LEU A 532 24.45 -1.63 -13.28
C LEU A 532 25.16 -2.84 -13.95
N ARG A 533 24.45 -3.64 -14.76
CA ARG A 533 25.02 -4.79 -15.49
C ARG A 533 25.60 -4.45 -16.87
N THR A 534 25.02 -3.48 -17.57
CA THR A 534 25.29 -3.24 -19.00
C THR A 534 25.87 -1.85 -19.29
N ASP A 535 25.35 -0.82 -18.62
CA ASP A 535 25.76 0.59 -18.76
C ASP A 535 25.72 1.28 -17.37
N PRO A 536 26.76 1.10 -16.54
CA PRO A 536 26.76 1.62 -15.17
C PRO A 536 26.64 3.15 -15.11
N GLU A 537 27.11 3.87 -16.14
CA GLU A 537 27.00 5.32 -16.20
C GLU A 537 25.53 5.76 -16.34
N LEU A 538 24.77 5.11 -17.23
CA LEU A 538 23.33 5.35 -17.35
C LEU A 538 22.58 5.00 -16.06
N GLY A 539 22.94 3.88 -15.41
CA GLY A 539 22.38 3.52 -14.09
C GLY A 539 22.63 4.61 -13.03
N LEU A 540 23.85 5.14 -12.97
CA LEU A 540 24.23 6.20 -12.04
C LEU A 540 23.51 7.53 -12.32
N ARG A 541 23.28 7.87 -13.60
CA ARG A 541 22.49 9.04 -13.99
C ARG A 541 21.04 8.94 -13.52
N ILE A 542 20.40 7.78 -13.71
CA ILE A 542 19.02 7.54 -13.26
C ILE A 542 18.93 7.63 -11.73
N ALA A 543 19.82 6.94 -11.02
CA ALA A 543 19.87 7.00 -9.56
C ALA A 543 20.08 8.44 -9.07
N SER A 544 20.93 9.22 -9.75
CA SER A 544 21.24 10.60 -9.39
C SER A 544 20.10 11.59 -9.62
N ALA A 545 19.25 11.33 -10.62
CA ALA A 545 18.08 12.17 -10.93
C ALA A 545 16.95 12.05 -9.88
N LEU A 546 17.01 11.06 -8.99
CA LEU A 546 16.03 10.80 -7.93
C LEU A 546 16.51 11.26 -6.54
N GLU A 547 17.42 12.25 -6.48
CA GLU A 547 18.11 12.69 -5.26
C GLU A 547 17.22 12.83 -4.01
N ASN A 548 16.28 13.79 -4.00
CA ASN A 548 15.43 14.02 -2.83
C ASN A 548 14.39 12.91 -2.60
N PHE A 549 14.10 12.09 -3.62
CA PHE A 549 13.24 10.92 -3.47
C PHE A 549 13.91 9.86 -2.59
N TRP A 550 15.19 9.55 -2.84
CA TRP A 550 15.92 8.56 -2.03
C TRP A 550 16.03 8.97 -0.56
N VAL A 551 16.30 10.25 -0.30
CA VAL A 551 16.37 10.82 1.05
C VAL A 551 15.07 10.59 1.83
N SER A 552 13.94 10.75 1.16
CA SER A 552 12.61 10.69 1.79
C SER A 552 12.09 9.26 1.91
N TYR A 553 12.47 8.37 0.97
CA TYR A 553 11.82 7.07 0.81
C TYR A 553 12.69 5.86 1.19
N SER A 554 13.95 5.79 0.74
CA SER A 554 14.85 4.65 1.06
C SER A 554 16.33 5.04 0.99
N PRO A 555 16.84 5.81 1.97
CA PRO A 555 18.22 6.30 1.93
C PRO A 555 19.26 5.18 2.07
N PHE A 556 18.95 4.10 2.80
CA PHE A 556 19.86 2.97 3.01
C PHE A 556 20.02 2.11 1.74
N ASP A 557 18.92 1.81 1.03
CA ASP A 557 19.01 1.08 -0.24
C ASP A 557 19.79 1.90 -1.28
N ALA A 558 19.52 3.21 -1.32
CA ALA A 558 20.20 4.11 -2.22
C ALA A 558 21.70 4.17 -1.94
N GLU A 559 22.14 4.22 -0.67
CA GLU A 559 23.58 4.22 -0.34
C GLU A 559 24.30 3.01 -0.97
N ARG A 560 23.74 1.80 -0.84
CA ARG A 560 24.28 0.59 -1.49
C ARG A 560 24.28 0.69 -3.02
N ILE A 561 23.17 1.15 -3.62
CA ILE A 561 23.05 1.29 -5.08
C ILE A 561 24.12 2.23 -5.63
N PHE A 562 24.34 3.38 -4.99
CA PHE A 562 25.36 4.34 -5.40
C PHE A 562 26.78 3.77 -5.25
N GLU A 563 27.07 3.04 -4.16
CA GLU A 563 28.37 2.38 -3.99
C GLU A 563 28.67 1.38 -5.11
N GLU A 564 27.71 0.51 -5.44
CA GLU A 564 27.89 -0.49 -6.50
C GLU A 564 28.02 0.13 -7.90
N LEU A 565 27.25 1.18 -8.18
CA LEU A 565 27.32 1.88 -9.47
C LEU A 565 28.65 2.61 -9.63
N GLU A 566 29.09 3.37 -8.63
CA GLU A 566 30.36 4.11 -8.69
C GLU A 566 31.58 3.19 -8.78
N GLU A 567 31.56 2.04 -8.08
CA GLU A 567 32.62 1.03 -8.20
C GLU A 567 32.75 0.52 -9.64
N ARG A 568 31.62 0.29 -10.32
CA ARG A 568 31.61 -0.21 -11.71
C ARG A 568 31.91 0.87 -12.75
N VAL A 569 31.46 2.10 -12.53
CA VAL A 569 31.77 3.23 -13.41
C VAL A 569 33.25 3.61 -13.30
N GLY A 570 33.79 3.63 -12.08
CA GLY A 570 35.16 4.07 -11.81
C GLY A 570 35.44 5.50 -12.32
N GLU A 571 36.64 5.74 -12.85
CA GLU A 571 37.05 7.06 -13.34
C GLU A 571 36.44 7.44 -14.70
N THR A 572 35.60 6.58 -15.31
CA THR A 572 35.02 6.82 -16.64
C THR A 572 33.84 7.80 -16.63
N ALA A 573 33.21 8.02 -15.46
CA ALA A 573 32.16 9.02 -15.31
C ALA A 573 32.67 10.42 -15.68
N SER A 574 31.82 11.16 -16.40
CA SER A 574 32.00 12.59 -16.61
C SER A 574 32.21 13.34 -15.28
N PRO A 575 33.04 14.39 -15.25
CA PRO A 575 33.25 15.21 -14.06
C PRO A 575 31.94 15.72 -13.43
N GLU A 576 30.97 16.08 -14.25
CA GLU A 576 29.64 16.54 -13.84
C GLU A 576 28.87 15.45 -13.08
N LEU A 577 28.81 14.24 -13.65
CA LEU A 577 28.14 13.11 -13.01
C LEU A 577 28.83 12.70 -11.72
N ARG A 578 30.16 12.74 -11.68
CA ARG A 578 30.93 12.44 -10.47
C ARG A 578 30.63 13.44 -9.36
N ALA A 579 30.59 14.74 -9.69
CA ALA A 579 30.24 15.79 -8.73
C ALA A 579 28.83 15.57 -8.16
N LEU A 580 27.86 15.27 -9.02
CA LEU A 580 26.47 15.00 -8.65
C LEU A 580 26.29 13.71 -7.82
N ALA A 581 26.89 12.60 -8.24
CA ALA A 581 26.83 11.34 -7.50
C ALA A 581 27.48 11.47 -6.11
N THR A 582 28.64 12.13 -6.03
CA THR A 582 29.32 12.41 -4.76
C THR A 582 28.46 13.30 -3.85
N ARG A 583 27.79 14.31 -4.42
CA ARG A 583 26.81 15.15 -3.70
C ARG A 583 25.68 14.29 -3.12
N ASN A 584 25.09 13.41 -3.92
CA ASN A 584 23.97 12.58 -3.50
C ASN A 584 24.40 11.61 -2.40
N ARG A 585 25.55 10.94 -2.53
CA ARG A 585 26.13 10.10 -1.48
C ARG A 585 26.41 10.87 -0.19
N GLY A 586 26.92 12.09 -0.28
CA GLY A 586 27.10 12.95 0.90
C GLY A 586 25.78 13.19 1.64
N ASN A 587 24.69 13.38 0.91
CA ASN A 587 23.36 13.53 1.48
C ASN A 587 22.86 12.22 2.13
N LEU A 588 22.95 11.09 1.41
CA LEU A 588 22.56 9.78 1.91
C LEU A 588 23.33 9.41 3.18
N SER A 589 24.64 9.62 3.19
CA SER A 589 25.52 9.32 4.33
C SER A 589 25.14 10.12 5.58
N ILE A 590 24.78 11.40 5.44
CA ILE A 590 24.25 12.20 6.57
C ILE A 590 22.90 11.63 7.02
N MET A 591 22.01 11.29 6.09
CA MET A 591 20.69 10.71 6.39
C MET A 591 20.80 9.35 7.08
N THR A 592 21.84 8.57 6.81
CA THR A 592 22.09 7.28 7.48
C THR A 592 22.89 7.44 8.79
N GLY A 593 23.19 8.67 9.22
CA GLY A 593 23.79 8.99 10.53
C GLY A 593 25.31 9.22 10.51
N HIS A 594 25.93 9.26 9.33
CA HIS A 594 27.38 9.38 9.17
C HIS A 594 27.80 10.81 8.77
N LEU A 595 27.55 11.78 9.65
CA LEU A 595 27.81 13.21 9.39
C LEU A 595 29.23 13.50 8.87
N ASP A 596 30.26 12.99 9.53
CA ASP A 596 31.65 13.25 9.13
C ASP A 596 31.98 12.69 7.74
N ALA A 597 31.41 11.54 7.39
CA ALA A 597 31.59 10.93 6.07
C ALA A 597 30.87 11.75 4.99
N GLY A 598 29.63 12.15 5.26
CA GLY A 598 28.88 12.98 4.34
C GLY A 598 29.45 14.38 4.13
N LEU A 599 30.00 15.01 5.18
CA LEU A 599 30.71 16.29 5.06
C LEU A 599 31.95 16.19 4.15
N ARG A 600 32.76 15.13 4.29
CA ARG A 600 33.90 14.88 3.39
C ARG A 600 33.45 14.72 1.94
N LEU A 601 32.35 14.00 1.70
CA LEU A 601 31.78 13.83 0.37
C LEU A 601 31.28 15.16 -0.21
N TYR A 602 30.62 15.99 0.61
CA TYR A 602 30.23 17.34 0.18
C TYR A 602 31.43 18.23 -0.15
N GLU A 603 32.51 18.19 0.62
CA GLU A 603 33.73 18.94 0.33
C GLU A 603 34.39 18.46 -0.97
N GLN A 604 34.47 17.15 -1.20
CA GLN A 604 34.94 16.60 -2.48
C GLN A 604 34.06 17.03 -3.66
N SER A 605 32.73 16.94 -3.52
CA SER A 605 31.79 17.39 -4.54
C SER A 605 31.93 18.89 -4.83
N LEU A 606 32.12 19.71 -3.79
CA LEU A 606 32.36 21.16 -3.92
C LEU A 606 33.64 21.45 -4.73
N GLU A 607 34.71 20.70 -4.51
CA GLU A 607 35.95 20.83 -5.29
C GLU A 607 35.71 20.44 -6.75
N LEU A 608 35.01 19.34 -7.01
CA LEU A 608 34.66 18.91 -8.37
C LEU A 608 33.82 19.97 -9.10
N TYR A 609 32.79 20.54 -8.45
CA TYR A 609 31.97 21.61 -9.04
C TYR A 609 32.78 22.89 -9.35
N ARG A 610 33.79 23.22 -8.53
CA ARG A 610 34.72 24.33 -8.81
C ARG A 610 35.62 24.03 -10.00
N GLU A 611 36.12 22.81 -10.12
CA GLU A 611 36.99 22.40 -11.23
C GLU A 611 36.28 22.48 -12.58
N ILE A 612 35.00 22.09 -12.63
CA ILE A 612 34.18 22.14 -13.86
C ILE A 612 33.57 23.53 -14.13
N GLY A 613 33.66 24.46 -13.18
CA GLY A 613 33.13 25.82 -13.31
C GLY A 613 31.61 25.92 -13.22
N ASP A 614 30.95 24.99 -12.52
CA ASP A 614 29.50 25.01 -12.30
C ASP A 614 29.16 25.80 -11.03
N GLU A 615 28.84 27.08 -11.22
CA GLU A 615 28.48 28.00 -10.13
C GLU A 615 27.20 27.59 -9.38
N HIS A 616 26.28 26.84 -10.01
CA HIS A 616 25.06 26.40 -9.35
C HIS A 616 25.38 25.26 -8.37
N GLY A 617 26.12 24.26 -8.84
CA GLY A 617 26.63 23.18 -7.98
C GLY A 617 27.49 23.70 -6.84
N VAL A 618 28.38 24.68 -7.09
CA VAL A 618 29.15 25.35 -6.04
C VAL A 618 28.24 26.02 -5.01
N ALA A 619 27.22 26.78 -5.44
CA ALA A 619 26.31 27.44 -4.51
C ALA A 619 25.54 26.41 -3.65
N ILE A 620 25.05 25.32 -4.25
CA ILE A 620 24.36 24.23 -3.53
C ILE A 620 25.28 23.58 -2.50
N LEU A 621 26.53 23.28 -2.85
CA LEU A 621 27.45 22.62 -1.93
C LEU A 621 27.99 23.58 -0.85
N GLU A 622 28.20 24.86 -1.14
CA GLU A 622 28.51 25.88 -0.13
C GLU A 622 27.37 25.98 0.91
N HIS A 623 26.11 25.91 0.47
CA HIS A 623 24.95 25.80 1.36
C HIS A 623 25.00 24.53 2.21
N ARG A 624 25.14 23.35 1.59
CA ARG A 624 25.11 22.06 2.29
C ARG A 624 26.24 21.88 3.28
N VAL A 625 27.47 22.27 2.92
CA VAL A 625 28.61 22.27 3.86
C VAL A 625 28.34 23.28 4.97
N GLY A 626 27.93 24.50 4.63
CA GLY A 626 27.66 25.57 5.61
C GLY A 626 26.65 25.17 6.69
N VAL A 627 25.54 24.54 6.31
CA VAL A 627 24.52 24.05 7.25
C VAL A 627 25.06 22.95 8.17
N ASN A 628 25.89 22.04 7.66
CA ASN A 628 26.32 20.86 8.40
C ASN A 628 27.60 21.07 9.24
N VAL A 629 28.38 22.13 9.01
CA VAL A 629 29.52 22.50 9.88
C VAL A 629 29.10 23.39 11.08
N TYR A 630 27.91 24.00 11.03
CA TYR A 630 27.41 24.82 12.14
C TYR A 630 27.23 24.02 13.45
N PRO A 631 26.61 22.82 13.46
CA PRO A 631 26.48 21.99 14.67
C PRO A 631 27.83 21.56 15.26
N LEU A 632 28.90 21.53 14.46
CA LEU A 632 30.26 21.21 14.90
C LEU A 632 30.96 22.39 15.61
N GLY A 633 30.27 23.53 15.75
CA GLY A 633 30.79 24.73 16.39
C GLY A 633 31.54 25.67 15.43
N GLU A 634 31.65 25.35 14.13
CA GLU A 634 32.33 26.17 13.13
C GLU A 634 31.44 27.32 12.60
N LYS A 635 30.84 28.10 13.51
CA LYS A 635 29.81 29.11 13.20
C LYS A 635 30.25 30.14 12.17
N GLU A 636 31.46 30.66 12.28
CA GLU A 636 31.99 31.66 11.36
C GLU A 636 32.22 31.08 9.97
N ARG A 637 32.65 29.82 9.88
CA ARG A 637 32.80 29.12 8.59
C ARG A 637 31.45 28.89 7.96
N ALA A 638 30.48 28.41 8.74
CA ALA A 638 29.11 28.19 8.31
C ALA A 638 28.52 29.46 7.69
N ARG A 639 28.55 30.59 8.43
CA ARG A 639 28.00 31.86 7.97
C ARG A 639 28.69 32.37 6.70
N ARG A 640 30.03 32.29 6.61
CA ARG A 640 30.77 32.68 5.39
C ARG A 640 30.34 31.86 4.17
N LEU A 641 30.20 30.53 4.30
CA LEU A 641 29.80 29.66 3.20
C LEU A 641 28.37 29.97 2.72
N LEU A 642 27.45 30.19 3.65
CA LEU A 642 26.07 30.58 3.33
C LEU A 642 25.99 31.97 2.67
N GLU A 643 26.77 32.95 3.14
CA GLU A 643 26.84 34.27 2.51
C GLU A 643 27.43 34.20 1.09
N GLN A 644 28.44 33.34 0.86
CA GLN A 644 28.98 33.08 -0.47
C GLN A 644 27.96 32.42 -1.40
N SER A 645 27.24 31.42 -0.90
CA SER A 645 26.16 30.75 -1.62
C SER A 645 25.02 31.72 -1.97
N LEU A 646 24.63 32.60 -1.04
CA LEU A 646 23.59 33.61 -1.26
C LEU A 646 24.01 34.63 -2.33
N ALA A 647 25.25 35.10 -2.26
CA ALA A 647 25.78 36.05 -3.23
C ALA A 647 25.78 35.47 -4.65
N LYS A 648 26.22 34.20 -4.81
CA LYS A 648 26.17 33.49 -6.10
C LYS A 648 24.74 33.30 -6.58
N SER A 649 23.85 32.86 -5.70
CA SER A 649 22.44 32.63 -6.05
C SER A 649 21.78 33.89 -6.57
N LYS A 650 22.00 35.04 -5.91
CA LYS A 650 21.49 36.34 -6.37
C LYS A 650 22.13 36.82 -7.67
N GLN A 651 23.44 36.60 -7.84
CA GLN A 651 24.17 37.00 -9.04
C GLN A 651 23.69 36.23 -10.28
N HIS A 652 23.43 34.93 -10.12
CA HIS A 652 23.10 34.04 -11.23
C HIS A 652 21.61 33.72 -11.37
N GLY A 653 20.79 34.12 -10.39
CA GLY A 653 19.34 33.90 -10.40
C GLY A 653 18.91 32.50 -9.97
N PHE A 654 19.69 31.81 -9.12
CA PHE A 654 19.33 30.49 -8.58
C PHE A 654 18.28 30.63 -7.46
N ARG A 655 17.00 30.77 -7.84
CA ARG A 655 15.91 31.13 -6.94
C ARG A 655 15.68 30.07 -5.87
N VAL A 656 15.71 28.79 -6.23
CA VAL A 656 15.49 27.68 -5.29
C VAL A 656 16.61 27.65 -4.25
N ASN A 657 17.87 27.80 -4.68
CA ASN A 657 19.00 27.84 -3.75
C ASN A 657 18.98 29.11 -2.89
N GLU A 658 18.57 30.27 -3.43
CA GLU A 658 18.37 31.50 -2.63
C GLU A 658 17.35 31.28 -1.50
N ILE A 659 16.20 30.67 -1.79
CA ILE A 659 15.19 30.30 -0.77
C ILE A 659 15.84 29.45 0.33
N MET A 660 16.61 28.43 -0.04
CA MET A 660 17.23 27.51 0.91
C MET A 660 18.28 28.18 1.80
N VAL A 661 19.13 29.01 1.19
CA VAL A 661 20.23 29.70 1.87
C VAL A 661 19.69 30.76 2.83
N THR A 662 18.72 31.56 2.38
CA THR A 662 18.09 32.58 3.21
C THR A 662 17.44 31.98 4.45
N ALA A 663 16.73 30.85 4.31
CA ALA A 663 16.14 30.14 5.44
C ALA A 663 17.18 29.59 6.43
N SER A 664 18.32 29.14 5.91
CA SER A 664 19.42 28.60 6.72
C SER A 664 20.13 29.71 7.49
N LEU A 665 20.30 30.89 6.90
CA LEU A 665 20.77 32.09 7.60
C LEU A 665 19.76 32.55 8.67
N GLY A 666 18.46 32.56 8.36
CA GLY A 666 17.41 32.87 9.35
C GLY A 666 17.42 31.89 10.53
N SER A 667 17.65 30.61 10.26
CA SER A 667 17.86 29.58 11.29
C SER A 667 19.08 29.87 12.18
N PHE A 668 20.13 30.49 11.65
CA PHE A 668 21.30 30.88 12.44
C PHE A 668 21.04 32.15 13.23
N ASP A 669 20.38 33.13 12.62
CA ASP A 669 19.99 34.39 13.28
C ASP A 669 19.09 34.10 14.50
N TYR A 670 18.12 33.19 14.38
CA TYR A 670 17.32 32.70 15.52
C TYR A 670 18.21 32.15 16.65
N ARG A 671 19.15 31.25 16.31
CA ARG A 671 20.06 30.61 17.30
C ARG A 671 21.06 31.58 17.92
N ASP A 672 21.44 32.61 17.18
CA ASP A 672 22.33 33.67 17.64
C ASP A 672 21.56 34.78 18.42
N GLY A 673 20.23 34.65 18.55
CA GLY A 673 19.37 35.44 19.44
C GLY A 673 18.44 36.45 18.76
N ASP A 674 18.49 36.59 17.43
CA ASP A 674 17.56 37.42 16.65
C ASP A 674 16.31 36.62 16.27
N ILE A 675 15.48 36.38 17.28
CA ILE A 675 14.34 35.46 17.24
C ILE A 675 13.32 35.85 16.16
N GLU A 676 12.84 37.10 16.18
CA GLU A 676 11.75 37.56 15.29
C GLU A 676 12.18 37.53 13.82
N ARG A 677 13.38 38.02 13.53
CA ARG A 677 13.94 37.98 12.17
C ARG A 677 14.09 36.54 11.68
N GLY A 678 14.57 35.64 12.54
CA GLY A 678 14.75 34.23 12.19
C GLY A 678 13.44 33.54 11.83
N LEU A 679 12.37 33.77 12.61
CA LEU A 679 11.04 33.21 12.36
C LEU A 679 10.43 33.77 11.06
N GLU A 680 10.47 35.09 10.87
CA GLU A 680 9.93 35.74 9.66
C GLU A 680 10.57 35.18 8.38
N VAL A 681 11.89 35.01 8.38
CA VAL A 681 12.64 34.48 7.24
C VAL A 681 12.29 33.02 6.95
N LEU A 682 12.05 32.20 7.99
CA LEU A 682 11.63 30.81 7.82
C LEU A 682 10.21 30.69 7.26
N GLU A 683 9.28 31.55 7.70
CA GLU A 683 7.93 31.61 7.14
C GLU A 683 7.94 32.01 5.67
N GLN A 684 8.73 33.03 5.31
CA GLN A 684 8.91 33.46 3.92
C GLN A 684 9.49 32.33 3.06
N SER A 685 10.47 31.57 3.58
CA SER A 685 11.02 30.42 2.87
C SER A 685 10.00 29.29 2.69
N ALA A 686 9.17 29.02 3.71
CA ALA A 686 8.13 27.99 3.61
C ALA A 686 7.08 28.37 2.54
N ALA A 687 6.67 29.64 2.51
CA ALA A 687 5.75 30.15 1.49
C ALA A 687 6.35 30.08 0.08
N ALA A 688 7.61 30.51 -0.08
CA ALA A 688 8.30 30.45 -1.37
C ALA A 688 8.51 29.01 -1.86
N ALA A 689 8.82 28.07 -0.96
CA ALA A 689 8.95 26.65 -1.28
C ALA A 689 7.63 26.04 -1.78
N ARG A 690 6.51 26.44 -1.18
CA ARG A 690 5.16 26.06 -1.63
C ARG A 690 4.87 26.58 -3.04
N GLU A 691 5.20 27.83 -3.33
CA GLU A 691 4.99 28.43 -4.65
C GLU A 691 5.74 27.72 -5.77
N VAL A 692 6.95 27.23 -5.50
CA VAL A 692 7.77 26.49 -6.48
C VAL A 692 7.54 24.97 -6.43
N GLY A 693 6.63 24.48 -5.58
CA GLY A 693 6.33 23.05 -5.47
C GLY A 693 7.43 22.20 -4.82
N PHE A 694 8.34 22.81 -4.04
CA PHE A 694 9.41 22.12 -3.32
C PHE A 694 8.92 21.62 -1.95
N LYS A 695 8.03 20.62 -1.97
CA LYS A 695 7.35 20.07 -0.78
C LYS A 695 8.31 19.66 0.34
N TRP A 696 9.41 18.99 -0.02
CA TRP A 696 10.41 18.54 0.95
C TRP A 696 11.04 19.71 1.70
N TRP A 697 11.34 20.82 1.02
CA TRP A 697 11.88 22.01 1.67
C TRP A 697 10.83 22.71 2.53
N GLU A 698 9.59 22.81 2.05
CA GLU A 698 8.49 23.35 2.86
C GLU A 698 8.34 22.57 4.18
N ALA A 699 8.31 21.23 4.13
CA ALA A 699 8.23 20.39 5.31
C ALA A 699 9.39 20.65 6.29
N ASN A 700 10.62 20.82 5.80
CA ASN A 700 11.77 21.19 6.63
C ASN A 700 11.61 22.56 7.32
N MET A 701 10.96 23.53 6.67
CA MET A 701 10.72 24.85 7.27
C MET A 701 9.59 24.79 8.30
N ARG A 702 8.51 24.06 8.00
CA ARG A 702 7.41 23.81 8.95
C ARG A 702 7.90 23.10 10.20
N ASN A 703 8.76 22.10 10.03
CA ASN A 703 9.46 21.44 11.12
C ASN A 703 10.22 22.43 12.02
N ALA A 704 11.07 23.28 11.42
CA ALA A 704 11.88 24.25 12.16
C ALA A 704 11.00 25.24 12.95
N LEU A 705 9.97 25.78 12.29
CA LEU A 705 9.03 26.72 12.90
C LEU A 705 8.23 26.07 14.04
N ALA A 706 7.81 24.82 13.88
CA ALA A 706 7.14 24.06 14.95
C ALA A 706 8.05 23.91 16.17
N THR A 707 9.32 23.52 15.97
CA THR A 707 10.30 23.39 17.04
C THR A 707 10.50 24.72 17.78
N TYR A 708 10.74 25.81 17.05
CA TYR A 708 11.00 27.13 17.64
C TYR A 708 9.77 27.71 18.34
N ALA A 709 8.57 27.51 17.77
CA ALA A 709 7.34 27.93 18.42
C ALA A 709 7.12 27.18 19.74
N ILE A 710 7.49 25.89 19.84
CA ILE A 710 7.45 25.16 21.11
C ILE A 710 8.44 25.74 22.13
N GLU A 711 9.69 26.02 21.72
CA GLU A 711 10.71 26.63 22.60
C GLU A 711 10.27 27.98 23.18
N LEU A 712 9.53 28.76 22.39
CA LEU A 712 9.00 30.07 22.78
C LEU A 712 7.65 29.99 23.53
N GLY A 713 7.06 28.81 23.68
CA GLY A 713 5.73 28.62 24.27
C GLY A 713 4.58 29.11 23.39
N ARG A 714 4.80 29.33 22.09
CA ARG A 714 3.80 29.73 21.10
C ARG A 714 3.04 28.50 20.57
N PHE A 715 2.29 27.85 21.44
CA PHE A 715 1.69 26.53 21.16
C PHE A 715 0.67 26.50 20.02
N VAL A 716 0.02 27.62 19.71
CA VAL A 716 -0.93 27.70 18.57
C VAL A 716 -0.17 27.69 17.25
N GLU A 717 0.88 28.50 17.12
CA GLU A 717 1.76 28.53 15.93
C GLU A 717 2.45 27.18 15.74
N ALA A 718 2.95 26.59 16.82
CA ALA A 718 3.57 25.28 16.80
C ALA A 718 2.63 24.18 16.27
N GLU A 719 1.36 24.19 16.67
CA GLU A 719 0.38 23.22 16.19
C GLU A 719 0.09 23.40 14.71
N GLN A 720 -0.08 24.65 14.24
CA GLN A 720 -0.32 24.95 12.83
C GLN A 720 0.82 24.42 11.96
N HIS A 721 2.07 24.66 12.37
CA HIS A 721 3.24 24.18 11.64
C HIS A 721 3.42 22.66 11.72
N GLY A 722 3.23 22.05 12.89
CA GLY A 722 3.29 20.60 13.05
C GLY A 722 2.24 19.86 12.20
N ARG A 723 1.00 20.36 12.15
CA ARG A 723 -0.05 19.80 11.28
C ARG A 723 0.31 19.95 9.79
N ALA A 724 0.80 21.11 9.38
CA ALA A 724 1.22 21.35 7.99
C ALA A 724 2.39 20.44 7.58
N GLU A 725 3.37 20.24 8.46
CA GLU A 725 4.46 19.27 8.26
C GLU A 725 3.92 17.85 8.06
N LEU A 726 3.00 17.41 8.92
CA LEU A 726 2.44 16.05 8.87
C LEU A 726 1.67 15.77 7.57
N VAL A 727 0.91 16.74 7.06
CA VAL A 727 0.20 16.62 5.77
C VAL A 727 1.21 16.44 4.64
N LEU A 728 2.25 17.28 4.58
CA LEU A 728 3.30 17.16 3.56
C LEU A 728 4.04 15.82 3.67
N ALA A 729 4.36 15.39 4.88
CA ALA A 729 5.00 14.11 5.14
C ALA A 729 4.18 12.94 4.60
N HIS A 730 2.88 12.93 4.85
CA HIS A 730 1.96 11.91 4.35
C HIS A 730 1.88 11.89 2.82
N GLU A 731 1.74 13.05 2.18
CA GLU A 731 1.72 13.15 0.71
C GLU A 731 3.00 12.66 0.04
N MET A 732 4.15 12.86 0.69
CA MET A 732 5.45 12.44 0.15
C MET A 732 5.81 10.98 0.50
N GLY A 733 5.12 10.39 1.49
CA GLY A 733 5.60 9.20 2.17
C GLY A 733 6.92 9.44 2.94
N ASP A 734 7.23 10.69 3.30
CA ASP A 734 8.42 11.03 4.10
C ASP A 734 8.16 10.70 5.56
N ARG A 735 8.60 9.51 5.95
CA ARG A 735 8.39 8.98 7.28
C ARG A 735 9.13 9.78 8.37
N ARG A 736 10.26 10.40 8.05
CA ARG A 736 11.01 11.21 9.02
C ARG A 736 10.22 12.44 9.41
N HIS A 737 9.67 13.17 8.44
CA HIS A 737 8.81 14.31 8.75
C HIS A 737 7.53 13.90 9.48
N ALA A 738 6.96 12.74 9.17
CA ALA A 738 5.79 12.24 9.88
C ALA A 738 6.06 12.02 11.38
N VAL A 739 7.16 11.33 11.69
CA VAL A 739 7.62 11.08 13.07
C VAL A 739 7.87 12.39 13.81
N GLN A 740 8.59 13.33 13.21
CA GLN A 740 8.90 14.61 13.85
C GLN A 740 7.63 15.43 14.13
N ALA A 741 6.72 15.51 13.16
CA ALA A 741 5.46 16.23 13.31
C ALA A 741 4.56 15.62 14.41
N LEU A 742 4.44 14.29 14.47
CA LEU A 742 3.70 13.60 15.52
C LEU A 742 4.28 13.89 16.91
N GLY A 743 5.62 13.95 17.02
CA GLY A 743 6.30 14.27 18.27
C GLY A 743 6.07 15.72 18.73
N HIS A 744 6.10 16.66 17.80
CA HIS A 744 5.71 18.05 18.06
C HIS A 744 4.27 18.13 18.58
N LEU A 745 3.32 17.48 17.91
CA LEU A 745 1.90 17.52 18.27
C LEU A 745 1.62 16.81 19.61
N ALA A 746 2.31 15.71 19.91
CA ALA A 746 2.22 15.04 21.21
C ALA A 746 2.68 15.95 22.37
N ARG A 747 3.79 16.68 22.18
CA ARG A 747 4.28 17.66 23.17
C ARG A 747 3.28 18.78 23.41
N LEU A 748 2.62 19.25 22.36
CA LEU A 748 1.59 20.29 22.44
C LEU A 748 0.34 19.79 23.20
N ALA A 749 -0.07 18.54 22.98
CA ALA A 749 -1.17 17.93 23.70
C ALA A 749 -0.89 17.84 25.22
N VAL A 750 0.35 17.46 25.61
CA VAL A 750 0.77 17.50 27.03
C VAL A 750 0.70 18.93 27.59
N GLY A 751 1.19 19.93 26.86
CA GLY A 751 1.11 21.33 27.28
C GLY A 751 -0.31 21.86 27.49
N ARG A 752 -1.32 21.22 26.87
CA ARG A 752 -2.75 21.53 27.01
C ARG A 752 -3.47 20.67 28.06
N GLY A 753 -2.79 19.68 28.64
CA GLY A 753 -3.36 18.72 29.58
C GLY A 753 -4.19 17.61 28.92
N ASP A 754 -4.13 17.45 27.60
CA ASP A 754 -4.79 16.36 26.89
C ASP A 754 -3.86 15.13 26.84
N THR A 755 -3.82 14.41 27.95
CA THR A 755 -2.93 13.25 28.13
C THR A 755 -3.31 12.08 27.21
N THR A 756 -4.60 11.93 26.87
CA THR A 756 -5.06 10.87 25.95
C THR A 756 -4.57 11.13 24.53
N ARG A 757 -4.75 12.34 24.01
CA ARG A 757 -4.28 12.72 22.67
C ARG A 757 -2.76 12.73 22.59
N ALA A 758 -2.07 13.18 23.64
CA ALA A 758 -0.62 13.06 23.75
C ALA A 758 -0.17 11.60 23.64
N GLY A 759 -0.85 10.70 24.36
CA GLY A 759 -0.65 9.26 24.26
C GLY A 759 -0.84 8.75 22.84
N ARG A 760 -1.96 9.06 22.18
CA ARG A 760 -2.25 8.59 20.80
C ARG A 760 -1.22 9.06 19.78
N LEU A 761 -0.88 10.34 19.80
CA LEU A 761 0.10 10.91 18.87
C LEU A 761 1.51 10.35 19.13
N TRP A 762 1.89 10.17 20.40
CA TRP A 762 3.16 9.56 20.75
C TRP A 762 3.21 8.07 20.43
N GLY A 763 2.10 7.35 20.63
CA GLY A 763 1.95 5.96 20.23
C GLY A 763 2.05 5.79 18.71
N ALA A 764 1.46 6.71 17.95
CA ALA A 764 1.57 6.74 16.49
C ALA A 764 3.00 7.06 16.03
N LEU A 765 3.66 8.02 16.69
CA LEU A 765 5.09 8.27 16.51
C LEU A 765 5.88 6.98 16.73
N GLU A 766 5.64 6.26 17.83
CA GLU A 766 6.33 5.00 18.13
C GLU A 766 6.01 3.91 17.11
N ALA A 767 4.77 3.83 16.62
CA ALA A 767 4.41 2.93 15.53
C ALA A 767 5.23 3.25 14.29
N GLU A 768 5.30 4.52 13.90
CA GLU A 768 6.15 4.99 12.81
C GLU A 768 7.62 4.73 13.11
N GLU A 769 8.19 4.96 14.29
CA GLU A 769 9.59 4.63 14.63
C GLU A 769 9.87 3.12 14.56
N LEU A 770 8.91 2.28 14.94
CA LEU A 770 9.01 0.83 14.83
C LEU A 770 9.00 0.41 13.36
N ARG A 771 8.38 1.21 12.49
CA ARG A 771 8.59 1.14 11.05
C ARG A 771 10.02 1.47 10.64
N GLY A 772 10.96 1.71 11.59
CA GLY A 772 12.44 1.61 11.60
C GLY A 772 13.39 2.82 11.59
N PRO A 773 14.62 2.82 10.98
CA PRO A 773 15.44 4.00 11.02
C PRO A 773 14.73 5.17 10.37
N VAL A 774 14.49 6.17 11.19
CA VAL A 774 14.10 7.50 10.78
C VAL A 774 15.38 8.18 10.32
N GLY A 775 15.41 8.68 9.08
CA GLY A 775 16.59 9.36 8.53
C GLY A 775 17.11 10.42 9.51
N GLN A 776 18.41 10.44 9.75
CA GLN A 776 19.05 11.33 10.72
C GLN A 776 19.37 12.67 10.08
N ARG A 777 19.10 13.77 10.77
CA ARG A 777 19.68 15.07 10.42
C ARG A 777 20.32 15.67 11.66
N PRO A 778 21.57 16.14 11.61
CA PRO A 778 22.17 16.81 12.73
C PRO A 778 21.63 18.25 12.83
N ARG A 779 20.55 18.44 13.59
CA ARG A 779 20.26 19.73 14.23
C ARG A 779 20.56 19.56 15.71
N MET A 780 21.82 19.79 16.08
CA MET A 780 22.46 19.54 17.39
C MET A 780 22.44 18.08 17.90
N HIS A 781 21.44 17.29 17.55
CA HIS A 781 21.20 15.96 18.07
C HIS A 781 20.82 15.01 16.95
N ALA A 782 21.33 13.77 16.98
CA ALA A 782 20.73 12.70 16.19
C ALA A 782 19.26 12.54 16.62
N TRP A 783 18.37 12.10 15.73
CA TRP A 783 16.94 11.91 16.07
C TRP A 783 16.75 11.18 17.41
N GLY A 784 17.62 10.22 17.75
CA GLY A 784 17.59 9.54 19.05
C GLY A 784 17.73 10.45 20.27
N GLU A 785 18.66 11.41 20.25
CA GLU A 785 18.87 12.36 21.36
C GLU A 785 17.72 13.37 21.47
N GLU A 786 17.22 13.87 20.33
CA GLU A 786 16.06 14.76 20.29
C GLU A 786 14.78 14.05 20.79
N ARG A 787 14.58 12.81 20.33
CA ARG A 787 13.48 11.96 20.74
C ARG A 787 13.53 11.60 22.21
N GLU A 788 14.71 11.34 22.79
CA GLU A 788 14.86 11.13 24.24
C GLU A 788 14.46 12.37 25.03
N ALA A 789 14.90 13.56 24.59
CA ALA A 789 14.51 14.82 25.21
C ALA A 789 12.98 15.06 25.13
N TRP A 790 12.35 14.70 24.01
CA TRP A 790 10.91 14.81 23.85
C TRP A 790 10.15 13.78 24.69
N ALA A 791 10.65 12.54 24.76
CA ALA A 791 10.08 11.49 25.59
C ALA A 791 10.10 11.87 27.07
N ALA A 792 11.18 12.52 27.53
CA ALA A 792 11.31 13.02 28.89
C ALA A 792 10.28 14.13 29.24
N ILE A 793 9.62 14.73 28.24
CA ILE A 793 8.52 15.68 28.42
C ILE A 793 7.19 14.96 28.30
N VAL A 794 6.99 14.19 27.22
CA VAL A 794 5.69 13.58 26.91
C VAL A 794 5.37 12.44 27.86
N LEU A 795 6.36 11.64 28.25
CA LEU A 795 6.20 10.44 29.08
C LEU A 795 6.63 10.67 30.54
N ALA A 796 6.80 11.91 30.97
CA ALA A 796 7.36 12.25 32.28
C ALA A 796 6.50 11.77 33.46
N ASP A 797 5.18 11.89 33.34
CA ASP A 797 4.18 11.54 34.36
C ASP A 797 3.08 10.69 33.71
N PRO A 798 3.32 9.39 33.45
CA PRO A 798 2.38 8.55 32.73
C PRO A 798 1.15 8.28 33.59
N ASP A 799 0.03 8.89 33.22
CA ASP A 799 -1.29 8.55 33.75
C ASP A 799 -1.94 7.42 32.94
N GLU A 800 -3.03 6.86 33.46
CA GLU A 800 -3.75 5.76 32.79
C GLU A 800 -4.30 6.19 31.42
N ALA A 801 -4.59 7.48 31.24
CA ALA A 801 -5.13 8.04 30.00
C ALA A 801 -4.06 8.11 28.90
N LEU A 802 -2.84 8.54 29.25
CA LEU A 802 -1.68 8.58 28.37
C LEU A 802 -1.28 7.18 27.91
N GLU A 803 -1.20 6.21 28.83
CA GLU A 803 -0.82 4.84 28.47
C GLU A 803 -1.89 4.15 27.62
N ARG A 804 -3.19 4.36 27.90
CA ARG A 804 -4.26 3.90 27.00
C ARG A 804 -4.15 4.53 25.62
N GLY A 805 -3.99 5.85 25.56
CA GLY A 805 -3.80 6.58 24.31
C GLY A 805 -2.58 6.07 23.53
N ARG A 806 -1.47 5.79 24.20
CA ARG A 806 -0.23 5.26 23.59
C ARG A 806 -0.42 3.87 23.01
N VAL A 807 -1.17 3.00 23.69
CA VAL A 807 -1.53 1.67 23.16
C VAL A 807 -2.45 1.80 21.94
N GLU A 808 -3.42 2.72 21.96
CA GLU A 808 -4.28 3.02 20.81
C GLU A 808 -3.48 3.56 19.62
N GLY A 809 -2.65 4.58 19.86
CA GLY A 809 -1.81 5.23 18.86
C GLY A 809 -0.80 4.29 18.21
N ARG A 810 -0.25 3.32 18.96
CA ARG A 810 0.64 2.29 18.39
C ARG A 810 -0.04 1.42 17.34
N ARG A 811 -1.37 1.41 17.35
CA ARG A 811 -2.22 0.75 16.37
C ARG A 811 -2.75 1.76 15.36
N TYR A 812 -2.13 2.91 15.13
CA TYR A 812 -2.52 3.83 14.07
C TYR A 812 -1.71 3.60 12.79
N SER A 813 -2.42 3.57 11.66
CA SER A 813 -1.79 3.71 10.35
C SER A 813 -1.31 5.17 10.24
N LEU A 814 -0.40 5.46 9.32
CA LEU A 814 0.01 6.86 9.13
C LEU A 814 -1.20 7.75 8.81
N GLU A 815 -2.16 7.24 8.03
CA GLU A 815 -3.40 7.94 7.69
C GLU A 815 -4.29 8.18 8.92
N GLN A 816 -4.39 7.21 9.84
CA GLN A 816 -5.12 7.40 11.10
C GLN A 816 -4.42 8.38 12.03
N ALA A 817 -3.08 8.35 12.08
CA ALA A 817 -2.29 9.29 12.84
C ALA A 817 -2.44 10.72 12.31
N VAL A 818 -2.49 10.88 10.98
CA VAL A 818 -2.84 12.13 10.31
C VAL A 818 -4.27 12.55 10.67
N GLY A 819 -5.23 11.63 10.60
CA GLY A 819 -6.62 11.89 11.02
C GLY A 819 -6.72 12.40 12.46
N GLU A 820 -6.09 11.72 13.43
CA GLU A 820 -6.04 12.13 14.84
C GLU A 820 -5.38 13.51 15.03
N ALA A 821 -4.29 13.75 14.31
CA ALA A 821 -3.59 15.02 14.35
C ALA A 821 -4.44 16.18 13.79
N LEU A 822 -5.35 15.91 12.85
CA LEU A 822 -6.17 16.91 12.17
C LEU A 822 -7.60 17.05 12.71
N ALA A 823 -8.09 16.10 13.52
CA ALA A 823 -9.51 16.01 13.95
C ALA A 823 -10.06 17.23 14.73
N ASP A 824 -9.21 18.08 15.29
CA ASP A 824 -9.62 19.30 16.01
C ASP A 824 -9.42 20.55 15.13
N ALA A 825 -10.10 20.65 13.97
CA ALA A 825 -10.04 21.82 13.08
C ALA A 825 -11.41 22.48 12.91
#